data_AF-A0AAE5HDM5-F1
#
_entry.id   AF-A0AAE5HDM5-F1
#
_cell.length_a   1.000
_cell.length_b   1.000
_cell.length_c   1.000
_cell.angle_alpha   90.00
_cell.angle_beta   90.00
_cell.angle_gamma   90.00
#
_symmetry.space_group_name_H-M   'P 1'
#
loop_
_entity.id
_entity.type
_entity.pdbx_description
1 polymer ?
#
loop_
_entity_poly.entity_id
_entity_poly.type
_entity_poly.pdbx_seq_one_letter_code
_entity_poly.pdbx_strand_id
1 'polypeptide(L)'
;MSNKTAITPPNGSLCPHYEQLDEDLFEDLFSEVAKVRSDRPDLFRFTHRPIKVFEKYSGEEREVSEDEILSNFLNQRHRNLVTIIDGNVGTGKSELCAYLSLELKEAGRSVLHIDKNADLLTIMAEEIPDFYERVSGGDTLEARDQLEKLKRQVKQHRGLVAKRITSGAMLTIADLQSSTVDLTDKQEDDVINFVKRKITNLAQRGEFSTKIEFVTVSDEANEIAEYNFLDVFEQVDDETAAEHWNEAIWAAIRQDYQTPTMDTLLAEVAEKLDEQPVLVFEDFSVSALDAERLQEYIEQDSPKYTWDFIIAGTQESTRTLETNTAKDRDWIRFYRTNKRDSNQVLFLNEDSAVDFARPFLGYVKNSDNSVRYLDETRKQKLGQPENNSICNRCSFCDDTFRDLFPFNETFIQRIYDGLPTEEQRPRIFIQTIAKILSAYYHGDVTVPAAWNEIDDTLSNPIVLDNEEIYENEPLRRLSQWYGTQQEIDGESVVTVDRRFARAFGIDQPELFEEYGIIRTEIQSVDSLVIPLTEGTISTGGDSGGEDNKKDPIQERYDEARTHIDTWQSDTQNQKASEVDVYIKRGLTDAINQLTNGYEIYAGGELNMLVGSERTPFNFTDAGPTETDQILIDPADFTHPQLLKLLKFGITRDLEPRKADYEGLFDRLGPQLSDYAQNWQQHIRDTYLSPEYFYASSQQHRNFEQFVAGAYGILAILSDPGEQVTAQRLASLYTADTQLQIDDNLDEILKGFADRETYDTITNIFESVAPIESLFGDVFAISSNLVDVPRLKETLKRSHPFGIGGSLTKSSLENLPAKVRFDSNTSLREVGLQVYKTVRELDRLPAEDEADTAPQFVYTELQGINMKNVREIAGKLKTYDNVDSRVRENLIAFSKVDDKKIEDLLEDCATYNDFMQKDLEIRQQAHLLGLSIFGHEATQQILTLNLESESSDFKSETFLEMGDIYVNK
;
A
#
# COMPACT_ATOMS: atom_id res chain seq x y z
N MET A 1 48.60 34.70 -29.41
CA MET A 1 48.87 33.28 -29.08
C MET A 1 48.28 33.04 -27.71
N SER A 2 47.00 32.69 -27.63
CA SER A 2 46.31 32.38 -26.37
C SER A 2 46.43 30.89 -26.08
N ASN A 3 46.67 30.56 -24.81
CA ASN A 3 46.90 29.22 -24.28
C ASN A 3 45.87 28.21 -24.81
N LYS A 4 46.35 27.20 -25.55
CA LYS A 4 45.58 25.98 -25.84
C LYS A 4 45.49 25.18 -24.54
N THR A 5 44.42 25.34 -23.79
CA THR A 5 43.99 24.31 -22.82
C THR A 5 43.82 23.01 -23.60
N ALA A 6 44.52 21.96 -23.17
CA ALA A 6 44.38 20.64 -23.75
C ALA A 6 42.96 20.15 -23.44
N ILE A 7 42.15 19.92 -24.47
CA ILE A 7 40.82 19.34 -24.31
C ILE A 7 41.04 17.86 -24.03
N THR A 8 40.68 17.42 -22.83
CA THR A 8 40.70 16.01 -22.44
C THR A 8 39.32 15.38 -22.68
N PRO A 9 39.26 14.11 -23.13
CA PRO A 9 38.00 13.40 -23.22
C PRO A 9 37.41 13.19 -21.81
N PRO A 10 36.07 13.08 -21.69
CA PRO A 10 35.41 12.78 -20.42
C PRO A 10 36.00 11.53 -19.75
N ASN A 11 36.35 11.64 -18.47
CA ASN A 11 36.84 10.53 -17.64
C ASN A 11 36.51 10.77 -16.17
N GLY A 12 35.25 10.53 -15.79
CA GLY A 12 34.69 10.99 -14.52
C GLY A 12 34.47 12.51 -14.47
N SER A 13 34.29 13.14 -15.63
CA SER A 13 34.15 14.60 -15.77
C SER A 13 33.08 14.93 -16.80
N LEU A 14 32.49 16.13 -16.69
CA LEU A 14 31.54 16.66 -17.65
C LEU A 14 32.13 16.71 -19.07
N CYS A 15 31.25 16.69 -20.07
CA CYS A 15 31.67 16.95 -21.44
C CYS A 15 32.07 18.43 -21.57
N PRO A 16 33.18 18.77 -22.26
CA PRO A 16 33.66 20.15 -22.37
C PRO A 16 32.67 21.12 -23.04
N HIS A 17 31.67 20.62 -23.76
CA HIS A 17 30.57 21.45 -24.29
C HIS A 17 29.64 21.97 -23.19
N TYR A 18 29.37 21.15 -22.16
CA TYR A 18 28.53 21.56 -21.04
C TYR A 18 29.26 22.54 -20.13
N GLU A 19 30.59 22.46 -20.01
CA GLU A 19 31.38 23.47 -19.27
C GLU A 19 31.29 24.89 -19.86
N GLN A 20 30.85 25.02 -21.11
CA GLN A 20 30.70 26.29 -21.83
C GLN A 20 29.24 26.72 -21.98
N LEU A 21 28.30 25.91 -21.49
CA LEU A 21 26.87 26.20 -21.59
C LEU A 21 26.46 27.23 -20.54
N ASP A 22 25.67 28.21 -20.94
CA ASP A 22 25.08 29.20 -20.03
C ASP A 22 23.80 28.62 -19.39
N GLU A 23 23.55 28.94 -18.13
CA GLU A 23 22.38 28.43 -17.39
C GLU A 23 21.07 28.92 -18.01
N ASP A 24 21.01 30.21 -18.39
CA ASP A 24 19.88 30.80 -19.13
C ASP A 24 19.61 30.04 -20.45
N LEU A 25 20.66 29.59 -21.15
CA LEU A 25 20.51 28.85 -22.40
C LEU A 25 20.02 27.41 -22.16
N PHE A 26 20.42 26.79 -21.06
CA PHE A 26 19.92 25.47 -20.66
C PHE A 26 18.43 25.53 -20.31
N GLU A 27 18.02 26.53 -19.52
CA GLU A 27 16.61 26.76 -19.17
C GLU A 27 15.76 27.04 -20.42
N ASP A 28 16.22 27.90 -21.33
CA ASP A 28 15.52 28.20 -22.58
C ASP A 28 15.35 26.94 -23.46
N LEU A 29 16.39 26.12 -23.57
CA LEU A 29 16.41 24.91 -24.41
C LEU A 29 15.36 23.87 -23.98
N PHE A 30 15.20 23.69 -22.67
CA PHE A 30 14.27 22.72 -22.08
C PHE A 30 12.98 23.38 -21.55
N SER A 31 12.74 24.64 -21.88
CA SER A 31 11.56 25.38 -21.45
C SER A 31 10.26 24.67 -21.84
N GLU A 32 9.31 24.66 -20.90
CA GLU A 32 7.98 24.10 -21.10
C GLU A 32 7.15 24.89 -22.11
N VAL A 33 7.52 26.16 -22.32
CA VAL A 33 6.81 27.11 -23.15
C VAL A 33 7.54 27.20 -24.48
N ALA A 34 6.94 26.63 -25.54
CA ALA A 34 7.52 26.63 -26.88
C ALA A 34 7.86 28.05 -27.39
N LYS A 35 7.12 29.07 -26.92
CA LYS A 35 7.38 30.48 -27.22
C LYS A 35 8.73 30.98 -26.70
N VAL A 36 9.17 30.56 -25.52
CA VAL A 36 10.50 30.94 -24.98
C VAL A 36 11.60 30.46 -25.94
N ARG A 37 11.43 29.27 -26.52
CA ARG A 37 12.33 28.79 -27.58
C ARG A 37 12.19 29.60 -28.86
N SER A 38 10.97 29.94 -29.28
CA SER A 38 10.74 30.67 -30.55
C SER A 38 11.23 32.12 -30.53
N ASP A 39 11.39 32.73 -29.35
CA ASP A 39 12.09 34.02 -29.18
C ASP A 39 13.58 33.94 -29.59
N ARG A 40 14.15 32.73 -29.67
CA ARG A 40 15.44 32.42 -30.30
C ARG A 40 15.24 31.56 -31.55
N PRO A 41 15.00 32.16 -32.73
CA PRO A 41 14.64 31.42 -33.95
C PRO A 41 15.62 30.33 -34.34
N ASP A 42 16.92 30.50 -34.09
CA ASP A 42 17.95 29.51 -34.36
C ASP A 42 17.82 28.28 -33.45
N LEU A 43 17.55 28.49 -32.16
CA LEU A 43 17.30 27.43 -31.18
C LEU A 43 16.03 26.68 -31.54
N PHE A 44 14.92 27.39 -31.74
CA PHE A 44 13.65 26.78 -32.10
C PHE A 44 13.78 25.95 -33.37
N ARG A 45 14.38 26.49 -34.44
CA ARG A 45 14.59 25.75 -35.70
C ARG A 45 15.45 24.52 -35.53
N PHE A 46 16.48 24.61 -34.69
CA PHE A 46 17.34 23.46 -34.41
C PHE A 46 16.60 22.39 -33.61
N THR A 47 15.71 22.73 -32.69
CA THR A 47 14.97 21.74 -31.88
C THR A 47 13.68 21.25 -32.53
N HIS A 48 13.08 22.06 -33.39
CA HIS A 48 11.75 21.81 -33.95
C HIS A 48 11.73 20.55 -34.82
N ARG A 49 10.65 19.78 -34.67
CA ARG A 49 10.38 18.53 -35.38
C ARG A 49 9.04 18.70 -36.10
N PRO A 50 8.95 18.38 -37.40
CA PRO A 50 7.71 18.59 -38.14
C PRO A 50 6.51 17.89 -37.49
N ILE A 51 5.46 18.66 -37.24
CA ILE A 51 4.24 18.18 -36.59
C ILE A 51 3.21 17.79 -37.65
N LYS A 52 2.63 16.60 -37.45
CA LYS A 52 1.42 16.16 -38.14
C LYS A 52 0.24 16.14 -37.18
N VAL A 53 -0.91 16.57 -37.67
CA VAL A 53 -2.18 16.61 -36.93
C VAL A 53 -3.27 15.88 -37.70
N PHE A 54 -4.37 15.56 -37.03
CA PHE A 54 -5.56 14.96 -37.64
C PHE A 54 -6.58 16.03 -38.00
N GLU A 55 -7.19 15.97 -39.18
CA GLU A 55 -8.39 16.76 -39.51
C GLU A 55 -9.63 16.14 -38.85
N LYS A 56 -10.34 16.90 -38.01
CA LYS A 56 -11.35 16.37 -37.06
C LYS A 56 -12.63 15.87 -37.73
N TYR A 57 -13.05 16.50 -38.82
CA TYR A 57 -14.35 16.25 -39.48
C TYR A 57 -14.23 15.71 -40.91
N SER A 58 -13.02 15.37 -41.36
CA SER A 58 -12.88 14.52 -42.54
C SER A 58 -13.36 13.12 -42.16
N GLY A 59 -14.19 12.47 -42.99
CA GLY A 59 -14.77 11.15 -42.69
C GLY A 59 -13.76 10.00 -42.47
N GLU A 60 -12.47 10.26 -42.71
CA GLU A 60 -11.32 9.42 -42.37
C GLU A 60 -10.35 10.28 -41.52
N GLU A 61 -9.57 9.67 -40.60
CA GLU A 61 -8.53 10.37 -39.81
C GLU A 61 -7.39 10.86 -40.72
N ARG A 62 -7.66 11.92 -41.48
CA ARG A 62 -6.73 12.48 -42.46
C ARG A 62 -5.61 13.19 -41.71
N GLU A 63 -4.39 12.74 -41.94
CA GLU A 63 -3.19 13.42 -41.48
C GLU A 63 -2.94 14.68 -42.32
N VAL A 64 -2.66 15.79 -41.64
CA VAL A 64 -2.34 17.09 -42.23
C VAL A 64 -1.00 17.55 -41.66
N SER A 65 -0.11 18.00 -42.54
CA SER A 65 1.21 18.54 -42.15
C SER A 65 1.14 20.02 -41.80
N GLU A 66 2.08 20.49 -40.97
CA GLU A 66 2.24 21.92 -40.67
C GLU A 66 2.39 22.80 -41.92
N ASP A 67 3.09 22.34 -42.96
CA ASP A 67 3.23 23.05 -44.24
C ASP A 67 1.89 23.18 -44.98
N GLU A 68 1.04 22.16 -44.92
CA GLU A 68 -0.30 22.21 -45.50
C GLU A 68 -1.16 23.24 -44.77
N ILE A 69 -1.07 23.30 -43.43
CA ILE A 69 -1.75 24.33 -42.63
C ILE A 69 -1.22 25.73 -42.99
N LEU A 70 0.09 25.91 -43.00
CA LEU A 70 0.75 27.18 -43.34
C LEU A 70 0.35 27.67 -44.74
N SER A 71 0.31 26.77 -45.72
CA SER A 71 -0.08 27.09 -47.10
C SER A 71 -1.48 27.69 -47.19
N ASN A 72 -2.38 27.35 -46.25
CA ASN A 72 -3.69 27.97 -46.19
C ASN A 72 -3.59 29.46 -45.88
N PHE A 73 -2.71 29.90 -44.98
CA PHE A 73 -2.60 31.32 -44.59
C PHE A 73 -1.93 32.20 -45.64
N LEU A 74 -1.11 31.63 -46.53
CA LEU A 74 -0.38 32.40 -47.56
C LEU A 74 -1.24 32.83 -48.76
N ASN A 75 -2.45 32.28 -48.90
CA ASN A 75 -3.36 32.64 -49.99
C ASN A 75 -4.08 33.96 -49.69
N GLN A 76 -4.12 34.90 -50.65
CA GLN A 76 -4.93 36.11 -50.52
C GLN A 76 -6.42 35.79 -50.46
N ARG A 77 -7.11 36.29 -49.43
CA ARG A 77 -8.55 36.12 -49.23
C ARG A 77 -9.22 37.44 -48.87
N HIS A 78 -10.54 37.45 -48.98
CA HIS A 78 -11.41 38.57 -48.58
C HIS A 78 -12.25 38.25 -47.34
N ARG A 79 -11.84 37.24 -46.56
CA ARG A 79 -12.55 36.73 -45.37
C ARG A 79 -11.56 36.10 -44.40
N ASN A 80 -12.02 35.90 -43.16
CA ASN A 80 -11.25 35.24 -42.10
C ASN A 80 -10.92 33.79 -42.48
N LEU A 81 -9.66 33.36 -42.34
CA LEU A 81 -9.32 31.95 -42.21
C LEU A 81 -9.17 31.63 -40.72
N VAL A 82 -9.86 30.61 -40.24
CA VAL A 82 -9.76 30.19 -38.84
C VAL A 82 -9.27 28.76 -38.77
N THR A 83 -8.20 28.56 -38.02
CA THR A 83 -7.64 27.24 -37.71
C THR A 83 -7.77 27.00 -36.22
N ILE A 84 -8.56 26.01 -35.84
CA ILE A 84 -8.76 25.57 -34.45
C ILE A 84 -7.97 24.28 -34.26
N ILE A 85 -7.10 24.26 -33.26
CA ILE A 85 -6.18 23.16 -32.94
C ILE A 85 -6.48 22.67 -31.53
N ASP A 86 -7.14 21.53 -31.41
CA ASP A 86 -7.44 20.92 -30.12
C ASP A 86 -6.46 19.79 -29.76
N GLY A 87 -6.48 19.44 -28.47
CA GLY A 87 -5.76 18.28 -27.97
C GLY A 87 -5.46 18.37 -26.48
N ASN A 88 -4.94 17.28 -25.94
CA ASN A 88 -4.63 17.19 -24.51
C ASN A 88 -3.41 18.04 -24.14
N VAL A 89 -3.20 18.29 -22.86
CA VAL A 89 -2.05 19.09 -22.40
C VAL A 89 -0.74 18.37 -22.78
N GLY A 90 0.21 19.10 -23.36
CA GLY A 90 1.54 18.57 -23.70
C GLY A 90 1.67 17.79 -25.02
N THR A 91 0.65 17.81 -25.88
CA THR A 91 0.61 17.10 -27.18
C THR A 91 1.23 17.86 -28.36
N GLY A 92 1.88 19.00 -28.12
CA GLY A 92 2.56 19.78 -29.17
C GLY A 92 1.75 20.94 -29.79
N LYS A 93 0.61 21.32 -29.22
CA LYS A 93 -0.18 22.50 -29.69
C LYS A 93 0.62 23.80 -29.72
N SER A 94 1.26 24.13 -28.59
CA SER A 94 2.13 25.30 -28.45
C SER A 94 3.28 25.32 -29.46
N GLU A 95 3.89 24.16 -29.70
CA GLU A 95 4.99 24.00 -30.66
C GLU A 95 4.51 24.29 -32.09
N LEU A 96 3.32 23.79 -32.46
CA LEU A 96 2.71 24.08 -33.77
C LEU A 96 2.32 25.56 -33.92
N CYS A 97 1.76 26.19 -32.88
CA CYS A 97 1.46 27.62 -32.88
C CYS A 97 2.73 28.48 -33.01
N ALA A 98 3.81 28.11 -32.32
CA ALA A 98 5.10 28.78 -32.41
C ALA A 98 5.71 28.66 -33.82
N TYR A 99 5.66 27.46 -34.42
CA TYR A 99 6.10 27.22 -35.81
C TYR A 99 5.33 28.10 -36.79
N LEU A 100 4.00 28.02 -36.79
CA LEU A 100 3.16 28.81 -37.71
C LEU A 100 3.39 30.31 -37.54
N SER A 101 3.54 30.78 -36.29
CA SER A 101 3.81 32.19 -36.00
C SER A 101 5.15 32.66 -36.56
N LEU A 102 6.21 31.85 -36.42
CA LEU A 102 7.54 32.18 -36.91
C LEU A 102 7.55 32.23 -38.45
N GLU A 103 7.02 31.20 -39.11
CA GLU A 103 7.00 31.11 -40.57
C GLU A 103 6.11 32.18 -41.22
N LEU A 104 4.98 32.54 -40.58
CA LEU A 104 4.13 33.64 -41.06
C LEU A 104 4.82 35.01 -40.93
N LYS A 105 5.57 35.25 -39.85
CA LYS A 105 6.38 36.47 -39.70
C LYS A 105 7.47 36.55 -40.77
N GLU A 106 8.13 35.43 -41.09
CA GLU A 106 9.13 35.38 -42.16
C GLU A 106 8.52 35.55 -43.56
N ALA A 107 7.30 35.05 -43.77
CA ALA A 107 6.53 35.32 -44.98
C ALA A 107 6.03 36.78 -45.07
N GLY A 108 6.35 37.63 -44.08
CA GLY A 108 6.03 39.06 -44.07
C GLY A 108 4.62 39.39 -43.60
N ARG A 109 3.93 38.48 -42.90
CA ARG A 109 2.61 38.75 -42.29
C ARG A 109 2.77 39.41 -40.92
N SER A 110 1.86 40.31 -40.58
CA SER A 110 1.72 40.84 -39.23
C SER A 110 1.01 39.84 -38.32
N VAL A 111 1.76 39.27 -37.37
CA VAL A 111 1.28 38.24 -36.44
C VAL A 111 1.24 38.79 -35.01
N LEU A 112 0.06 38.73 -34.39
CA LEU A 112 -0.14 38.94 -32.96
C LEU A 112 -0.23 37.57 -32.28
N HIS A 113 0.81 37.20 -31.51
CA HIS A 113 0.85 35.93 -30.77
C HIS A 113 0.62 36.22 -29.29
N ILE A 114 -0.58 35.84 -28.83
CA ILE A 114 -1.01 35.97 -27.44
C ILE A 114 -0.42 34.84 -26.60
N ASP A 115 0.26 35.22 -25.52
CA ASP A 115 0.87 34.29 -24.58
C ASP A 115 -0.18 33.48 -23.79
N LYS A 116 0.17 32.26 -23.37
CA LYS A 116 -0.64 31.42 -22.49
C LYS A 116 -1.01 32.11 -21.18
N ASN A 117 -0.13 32.99 -20.68
CA ASN A 117 -0.32 33.68 -19.40
C ASN A 117 -0.94 35.09 -19.54
N ALA A 118 -1.34 35.51 -20.75
CA ALA A 118 -1.91 36.82 -20.96
C ALA A 118 -3.39 36.84 -20.56
N ASP A 119 -3.74 37.59 -19.52
CA ASP A 119 -5.14 37.80 -19.15
C ASP A 119 -5.86 38.72 -20.17
N LEU A 120 -7.19 38.61 -20.26
CA LEU A 120 -8.01 39.35 -21.23
C LEU A 120 -7.82 40.88 -21.13
N LEU A 121 -7.64 41.44 -19.94
CA LEU A 121 -7.39 42.87 -19.79
C LEU A 121 -6.02 43.25 -20.33
N THR A 122 -5.01 42.43 -20.11
CA THR A 122 -3.66 42.60 -20.68
C THR A 122 -3.70 42.47 -22.20
N ILE A 123 -4.44 41.51 -22.75
CA ILE A 123 -4.63 41.36 -24.20
C ILE A 123 -5.24 42.64 -24.80
N MET A 124 -6.30 43.15 -24.18
CA MET A 124 -7.04 44.31 -24.70
C MET A 124 -6.32 45.64 -24.46
N ALA A 125 -5.64 45.80 -23.32
CA ALA A 125 -5.03 47.06 -22.91
C ALA A 125 -3.57 47.22 -23.38
N GLU A 126 -2.85 46.13 -23.61
CA GLU A 126 -1.43 46.14 -23.97
C GLU A 126 -1.20 45.40 -25.29
N GLU A 127 -1.51 44.10 -25.40
CA GLU A 127 -1.09 43.29 -26.56
C GLU A 127 -1.68 43.76 -27.90
N ILE A 128 -3.00 43.97 -27.99
CA ILE A 128 -3.66 44.46 -29.22
C ILE A 128 -3.23 45.90 -29.54
N PRO A 129 -3.28 46.87 -28.59
CA PRO A 129 -2.81 48.23 -28.84
C PRO A 129 -1.33 48.33 -29.24
N ASP A 130 -0.43 47.63 -28.53
CA ASP A 130 1.01 47.66 -28.81
C ASP A 130 1.33 46.96 -30.15
N PHE A 131 0.57 45.91 -30.50
CA PHE A 131 0.63 45.31 -31.83
C PHE A 131 0.26 46.31 -32.92
N TYR A 132 -0.88 47.00 -32.77
CA TYR A 132 -1.31 48.00 -33.73
C TYR A 132 -0.30 49.15 -33.85
N GLU A 133 0.21 49.67 -32.74
CA GLU A 133 1.23 50.72 -32.74
C GLU A 133 2.50 50.28 -33.47
N ARG A 134 2.95 49.04 -33.24
CA ARG A 134 4.12 48.47 -33.92
C ARG A 134 3.92 48.30 -35.43
N VAL A 135 2.75 47.80 -35.86
CA VAL A 135 2.47 47.51 -37.28
C VAL A 135 2.14 48.78 -38.07
N SER A 136 1.40 49.71 -37.46
CA SER A 136 1.05 51.01 -38.08
C SER A 136 2.24 51.97 -38.15
N GLY A 137 3.30 51.74 -37.38
CA GLY A 137 4.47 52.62 -37.31
C GLY A 137 4.32 53.79 -36.32
N GLY A 138 3.48 53.65 -35.30
CA GLY A 138 3.34 54.59 -34.18
C GLY A 138 1.94 55.17 -33.95
N ASP A 139 0.91 54.70 -34.67
CA ASP A 139 -0.47 55.13 -34.42
C ASP A 139 -1.09 54.35 -33.24
N THR A 140 -1.93 55.01 -32.45
CA THR A 140 -2.57 54.40 -31.27
C THR A 140 -4.06 54.19 -31.47
N LEU A 141 -4.61 53.14 -30.86
CA LEU A 141 -6.05 52.90 -30.82
C LEU A 141 -6.76 53.91 -29.90
N GLU A 142 -7.97 54.35 -30.28
CA GLU A 142 -8.72 55.33 -29.50
C GLU A 142 -9.11 54.78 -28.12
N ALA A 143 -9.34 53.47 -28.04
CA ALA A 143 -9.75 52.80 -26.83
C ALA A 143 -8.62 52.53 -25.81
N ARG A 144 -7.35 52.78 -26.16
CA ARG A 144 -6.17 52.58 -25.28
C ARG A 144 -6.28 53.38 -23.99
N ASP A 145 -6.69 54.66 -24.09
CA ASP A 145 -6.80 55.57 -22.95
C ASP A 145 -7.82 55.10 -21.90
N GLN A 146 -8.91 54.47 -22.33
CA GLN A 146 -9.97 53.96 -21.44
C GLN A 146 -9.49 52.74 -20.66
N LEU A 147 -8.76 51.84 -21.32
CA LEU A 147 -8.21 50.62 -20.72
C LEU A 147 -7.03 50.91 -19.79
N GLU A 148 -6.13 51.83 -20.16
CA GLU A 148 -5.05 52.29 -19.27
C GLU A 148 -5.61 52.98 -18.01
N LYS A 149 -6.72 53.73 -18.15
CA LYS A 149 -7.40 54.34 -17.01
C LYS A 149 -7.94 53.29 -16.04
N LEU A 150 -8.57 52.22 -16.53
CA LEU A 150 -9.02 51.09 -15.70
C LEU A 150 -7.83 50.44 -14.99
N LYS A 151 -6.77 50.06 -15.72
CA LYS A 151 -5.56 49.44 -15.14
C LYS A 151 -4.92 50.30 -14.05
N ARG A 152 -4.79 51.60 -14.30
CA ARG A 152 -4.25 52.56 -13.32
C ARG A 152 -5.15 52.68 -12.08
N GLN A 153 -6.47 52.77 -12.25
CA GLN A 153 -7.41 52.88 -11.12
C GLN A 153 -7.47 51.60 -10.30
N VAL A 154 -7.43 50.43 -10.95
CA VAL A 154 -7.28 49.15 -10.27
C VAL A 154 -5.99 49.12 -9.45
N LYS A 155 -4.85 49.59 -10.00
CA LYS A 155 -3.58 49.60 -9.26
C LYS A 155 -3.57 50.56 -8.07
N GLN A 156 -4.17 51.75 -8.20
CA GLN A 156 -4.08 52.84 -7.21
C GLN A 156 -5.22 52.86 -6.19
N HIS A 157 -6.42 52.40 -6.56
CA HIS A 157 -7.66 52.59 -5.79
C HIS A 157 -8.51 51.32 -5.68
N ARG A 158 -7.87 50.14 -5.55
CA ARG A 158 -8.48 48.80 -5.49
C ARG A 158 -9.82 48.71 -4.76
N GLY A 159 -9.90 49.22 -3.53
CA GLY A 159 -11.11 49.13 -2.71
C GLY A 159 -12.29 49.94 -3.25
N LEU A 160 -12.04 51.11 -3.84
CA LEU A 160 -13.10 51.94 -4.45
C LEU A 160 -13.57 51.34 -5.77
N VAL A 161 -12.65 50.78 -6.56
CA VAL A 161 -12.95 50.10 -7.82
C VAL A 161 -13.81 48.87 -7.56
N ALA A 162 -13.40 48.01 -6.62
CA ALA A 162 -14.15 46.82 -6.23
C ALA A 162 -15.56 47.17 -5.73
N LYS A 163 -15.68 48.15 -4.82
CA LYS A 163 -16.99 48.59 -4.33
C LYS A 163 -17.92 49.02 -5.47
N ARG A 164 -17.41 49.81 -6.41
CA ARG A 164 -18.20 50.31 -7.54
C ARG A 164 -18.67 49.17 -8.46
N ILE A 165 -17.75 48.26 -8.79
CA ILE A 165 -18.03 47.09 -9.63
C ILE A 165 -19.03 46.15 -8.94
N THR A 166 -18.84 45.85 -7.65
CA THR A 166 -19.76 45.01 -6.88
C THR A 166 -21.16 45.63 -6.86
N SER A 167 -21.30 46.93 -6.60
CA SER A 167 -22.62 47.57 -6.63
C SER A 167 -23.27 47.48 -8.02
N GLY A 168 -22.50 47.64 -9.11
CA GLY A 168 -23.00 47.46 -10.46
C GLY A 168 -23.43 46.02 -10.75
N ALA A 169 -22.61 45.04 -10.37
CA ALA A 169 -22.88 43.62 -10.56
C ALA A 169 -24.14 43.18 -9.78
N MET A 170 -24.29 43.63 -8.53
CA MET A 170 -25.49 43.35 -7.72
C MET A 170 -26.77 43.87 -8.36
N LEU A 171 -26.72 45.06 -8.98
CA LEU A 171 -27.88 45.60 -9.70
C LEU A 171 -28.21 44.74 -10.93
N THR A 172 -27.20 44.30 -11.69
CA THR A 172 -27.41 43.39 -12.83
C THR A 172 -27.98 42.04 -12.38
N ILE A 173 -27.51 41.49 -11.26
CA ILE A 173 -28.01 40.23 -10.72
C ILE A 173 -29.45 40.38 -10.20
N ALA A 174 -29.75 41.46 -9.49
CA ALA A 174 -31.09 41.74 -8.96
C ALA A 174 -32.17 41.88 -10.05
N ASP A 175 -31.77 42.23 -11.28
CA ASP A 175 -32.67 42.29 -12.44
C ASP A 175 -32.98 40.90 -13.03
N LEU A 176 -32.27 39.84 -12.62
CA LEU A 176 -32.53 38.45 -13.04
C LEU A 176 -33.70 37.86 -12.26
N GLN A 177 -34.61 37.17 -12.97
CA GLN A 177 -35.81 36.54 -12.38
C GLN A 177 -35.49 35.40 -11.42
N SER A 178 -34.29 34.82 -11.52
CA SER A 178 -33.77 33.73 -10.70
C SER A 178 -33.04 34.22 -9.45
N SER A 179 -32.92 35.53 -9.21
CA SER A 179 -32.16 36.07 -8.09
C SER A 179 -33.03 36.35 -6.85
N THR A 180 -32.46 36.14 -5.67
CA THR A 180 -33.03 36.52 -4.36
C THR A 180 -32.06 37.40 -3.60
N VAL A 181 -31.62 38.49 -4.25
CA VAL A 181 -30.65 39.42 -3.67
C VAL A 181 -31.27 40.17 -2.48
N ASP A 182 -31.11 39.62 -1.28
CA ASP A 182 -31.35 40.29 0.00
C ASP A 182 -30.13 40.06 0.91
N LEU A 183 -29.00 40.64 0.51
CA LEU A 183 -27.73 40.53 1.23
C LEU A 183 -27.71 41.48 2.42
N THR A 184 -27.19 41.01 3.56
CA THR A 184 -26.91 41.86 4.71
C THR A 184 -25.72 42.80 4.41
N ASP A 185 -25.63 43.94 5.11
CA ASP A 185 -24.47 44.86 5.00
C ASP A 185 -23.12 44.14 5.11
N LYS A 186 -23.06 43.11 5.96
CA LYS A 186 -21.86 42.28 6.14
C LYS A 186 -21.56 41.42 4.91
N GLN A 187 -22.57 40.78 4.33
CA GLN A 187 -22.40 39.99 3.11
C GLN A 187 -22.04 40.86 1.90
N GLU A 188 -22.58 42.08 1.81
CA GLU A 188 -22.17 43.04 0.77
C GLU A 188 -20.69 43.41 0.92
N ASP A 189 -20.23 43.71 2.14
CA ASP A 189 -18.81 43.95 2.42
C ASP A 189 -17.93 42.74 2.09
N ASP A 190 -18.42 41.52 2.34
CA ASP A 190 -17.72 40.26 2.02
C ASP A 190 -17.61 40.07 0.49
N VAL A 191 -18.66 40.38 -0.29
CA VAL A 191 -18.60 40.36 -1.76
C VAL A 191 -17.64 41.43 -2.29
N ILE A 192 -17.65 42.64 -1.70
CA ILE A 192 -16.70 43.70 -2.07
C ILE A 192 -15.26 43.23 -1.83
N ASN A 193 -14.99 42.57 -0.70
CA ASN A 193 -13.67 42.03 -0.40
C ASN A 193 -13.28 40.89 -1.33
N PHE A 194 -14.22 40.01 -1.69
CA PHE A 194 -14.03 38.94 -2.67
C PHE A 194 -13.67 39.51 -4.06
N VAL A 195 -14.47 40.43 -4.58
CA VAL A 195 -14.23 41.11 -5.86
C VAL A 195 -12.92 41.90 -5.81
N LYS A 196 -12.60 42.56 -4.69
CA LYS A 196 -11.32 43.25 -4.49
C LYS A 196 -10.13 42.30 -4.59
N ARG A 197 -10.22 41.10 -4.00
CA ARG A 197 -9.17 40.07 -4.09
C ARG A 197 -9.00 39.62 -5.55
N LYS A 198 -10.09 39.29 -6.24
CA LYS A 198 -10.05 38.82 -7.64
C LYS A 198 -9.55 39.89 -8.62
N ILE A 199 -10.00 41.15 -8.47
CA ILE A 199 -9.48 42.30 -9.25
C ILE A 199 -8.00 42.59 -8.94
N THR A 200 -7.56 42.33 -7.71
CA THR A 200 -6.14 42.47 -7.35
C THR A 200 -5.28 41.45 -8.09
N ASN A 201 -5.74 40.21 -8.18
CA ASN A 201 -5.07 39.14 -8.92
C ASN A 201 -5.00 39.47 -10.41
N LEU A 202 -6.08 40.01 -11.01
CA LEU A 202 -6.11 40.51 -12.39
C LEU A 202 -5.05 41.60 -12.70
N ALA A 203 -4.55 42.31 -11.69
CA ALA A 203 -3.58 43.41 -11.89
C ALA A 203 -2.15 43.06 -11.47
N GLN A 204 -1.93 41.93 -10.80
CA GLN A 204 -0.60 41.46 -10.38
C GLN A 204 -0.22 40.31 -11.30
N ARG A 205 0.69 40.58 -12.25
CA ARG A 205 1.24 39.59 -13.20
C ARG A 205 1.58 38.27 -12.50
N GLY A 206 1.18 37.15 -13.12
CA GLY A 206 2.13 36.06 -13.34
C GLY A 206 1.85 34.68 -12.73
N GLU A 207 0.76 34.44 -12.00
CA GLU A 207 0.50 33.08 -11.49
C GLU A 207 -0.98 32.69 -11.61
N PHE A 208 -1.16 31.43 -12.04
CA PHE A 208 -2.38 30.64 -12.27
C PHE A 208 -3.04 30.77 -13.64
N SER A 209 -2.61 29.84 -14.50
CA SER A 209 -3.27 29.40 -15.72
C SER A 209 -4.58 28.65 -15.39
N THR A 210 -5.71 29.32 -15.42
CA THR A 210 -7.04 28.72 -15.60
C THR A 210 -8.01 29.87 -15.86
N LYS A 211 -8.86 29.72 -16.90
CA LYS A 211 -10.10 30.43 -17.20
C LYS A 211 -10.41 31.65 -16.31
N ILE A 212 -10.49 32.86 -16.89
CA ILE A 212 -10.75 34.10 -16.12
C ILE A 212 -12.19 34.13 -15.60
N GLU A 213 -12.38 33.46 -14.47
CA GLU A 213 -13.61 33.41 -13.70
C GLU A 213 -13.36 34.14 -12.38
N PHE A 214 -14.14 35.19 -12.12
CA PHE A 214 -14.19 35.83 -10.80
C PHE A 214 -14.74 34.86 -9.76
N VAL A 215 -15.73 34.06 -10.14
CA VAL A 215 -16.31 32.97 -9.34
C VAL A 215 -16.09 31.65 -10.07
N THR A 216 -15.41 30.70 -9.43
CA THR A 216 -14.99 29.42 -10.03
C THR A 216 -15.81 28.25 -9.49
N VAL A 217 -16.27 27.38 -10.39
CA VAL A 217 -16.88 26.07 -10.08
C VAL A 217 -16.24 25.00 -10.97
N SER A 218 -15.57 24.03 -10.37
CA SER A 218 -14.91 22.89 -11.01
C SER A 218 -14.94 21.65 -10.08
N ASP A 219 -14.50 20.50 -10.58
CA ASP A 219 -14.39 19.25 -9.81
C ASP A 219 -13.49 19.38 -8.56
N GLU A 220 -12.57 20.36 -8.54
CA GLU A 220 -11.61 20.59 -7.46
C GLU A 220 -11.99 21.77 -6.53
N ALA A 221 -12.80 22.73 -7.00
CA ALA A 221 -13.16 23.92 -6.25
C ALA A 221 -14.54 24.47 -6.64
N ASN A 222 -15.42 24.69 -5.65
CA ASN A 222 -16.75 25.28 -5.84
C ASN A 222 -16.93 26.49 -4.91
N GLU A 223 -16.65 27.69 -5.44
CA GLU A 223 -16.71 28.94 -4.67
C GLU A 223 -18.15 29.36 -4.33
N ILE A 224 -19.16 28.95 -5.12
CA ILE A 224 -20.58 29.20 -4.81
C ILE A 224 -20.97 28.45 -3.53
N ALA A 225 -20.62 27.17 -3.44
CA ALA A 225 -20.88 26.35 -2.25
C ALA A 225 -20.01 26.75 -1.05
N GLU A 226 -18.79 27.23 -1.28
CA GLU A 226 -17.87 27.65 -0.22
C GLU A 226 -18.28 28.99 0.43
N TYR A 227 -18.71 29.96 -0.38
CA TYR A 227 -19.03 31.31 0.07
C TYR A 227 -20.54 31.57 0.04
N ASN A 228 -21.17 31.47 1.21
CA ASN A 228 -22.61 31.72 1.39
C ASN A 228 -23.12 33.11 0.95
N PHE A 229 -22.23 34.08 0.71
CA PHE A 229 -22.59 35.40 0.20
C PHE A 229 -22.68 35.44 -1.34
N LEU A 230 -22.24 34.40 -2.04
CA LEU A 230 -22.37 34.23 -3.49
C LEU A 230 -23.62 33.42 -3.87
N ASP A 231 -24.19 32.65 -2.94
CA ASP A 231 -25.44 31.90 -3.11
C ASP A 231 -26.67 32.84 -3.07
N VAL A 232 -26.94 33.50 -4.19
CA VAL A 232 -28.01 34.52 -4.35
C VAL A 232 -29.03 34.16 -5.43
N PHE A 233 -28.99 32.92 -5.93
CA PHE A 233 -29.84 32.44 -7.01
C PHE A 233 -30.73 31.28 -6.54
N GLU A 234 -32.03 31.34 -6.84
CA GLU A 234 -32.95 30.24 -6.58
C GLU A 234 -33.12 29.36 -7.82
N GLN A 235 -33.02 28.03 -7.64
CA GLN A 235 -33.29 27.03 -8.68
C GLN A 235 -32.31 27.07 -9.88
N VAL A 236 -31.09 27.51 -9.64
CA VAL A 236 -29.98 27.53 -10.60
C VAL A 236 -28.86 26.64 -10.06
N ASP A 237 -28.20 25.85 -10.91
CA ASP A 237 -27.02 25.08 -10.52
C ASP A 237 -25.79 25.98 -10.30
N ASP A 238 -24.83 25.49 -9.51
CA ASP A 238 -23.66 26.29 -9.09
C ASP A 238 -22.82 26.78 -10.28
N GLU A 239 -22.70 26.00 -11.36
CA GLU A 239 -21.99 26.41 -12.58
C GLU A 239 -22.67 27.62 -13.23
N THR A 240 -23.98 27.53 -13.45
CA THR A 240 -24.77 28.63 -14.04
C THR A 240 -24.80 29.86 -13.12
N ALA A 241 -24.82 29.66 -11.79
CA ALA A 241 -24.74 30.76 -10.82
C ALA A 241 -23.39 31.50 -10.89
N ALA A 242 -22.29 30.74 -11.02
CA ALA A 242 -20.96 31.31 -11.21
C ALA A 242 -20.85 32.08 -12.54
N GLU A 243 -21.44 31.57 -13.62
CA GLU A 243 -21.53 32.28 -14.90
C GLU A 243 -22.24 33.63 -14.77
N HIS A 244 -23.42 33.67 -14.13
CA HIS A 244 -24.15 34.93 -13.90
C HIS A 244 -23.36 35.95 -13.08
N TRP A 245 -22.62 35.51 -12.05
CA TRP A 245 -21.71 36.38 -11.31
C TRP A 245 -20.61 36.95 -12.20
N ASN A 246 -19.96 36.09 -12.99
CA ASN A 246 -18.90 36.49 -13.90
C ASN A 246 -19.39 37.51 -14.94
N GLU A 247 -20.56 37.27 -15.53
CA GLU A 247 -21.20 38.19 -16.48
C GLU A 247 -21.52 39.55 -15.85
N ALA A 248 -22.14 39.57 -14.68
CA ALA A 248 -22.53 40.80 -13.99
C ALA A 248 -21.32 41.65 -13.61
N ILE A 249 -20.25 41.03 -13.14
CA ILE A 249 -18.99 41.72 -12.80
C ILE A 249 -18.36 42.34 -14.06
N TRP A 250 -18.30 41.59 -15.17
CA TRP A 250 -17.77 42.12 -16.43
C TRP A 250 -18.63 43.23 -17.03
N ALA A 251 -19.95 43.11 -16.97
CA ALA A 251 -20.88 44.15 -17.42
C ALA A 251 -20.68 45.44 -16.61
N ALA A 252 -20.54 45.34 -15.28
CA ALA A 252 -20.27 46.48 -14.41
C ALA A 252 -18.93 47.17 -14.74
N ILE A 253 -17.85 46.39 -14.96
CA ILE A 253 -16.56 46.93 -15.40
C ILE A 253 -16.71 47.73 -16.70
N ARG A 254 -17.38 47.16 -17.70
CA ARG A 254 -17.59 47.81 -19.01
C ARG A 254 -18.39 49.10 -18.90
N GLN A 255 -19.49 49.07 -18.14
CA GLN A 255 -20.36 50.22 -17.98
C GLN A 255 -19.66 51.37 -17.23
N ASP A 256 -18.94 51.06 -16.16
CA ASP A 256 -18.33 52.08 -15.30
C ASP A 256 -17.08 52.73 -15.88
N TYR A 257 -16.35 51.99 -16.72
CA TYR A 257 -15.07 52.41 -17.30
C TYR A 257 -15.11 52.63 -18.81
N GLN A 258 -16.25 52.35 -19.46
CA GLN A 258 -16.45 52.47 -20.90
C GLN A 258 -15.41 51.69 -21.72
N THR A 259 -14.96 50.54 -21.20
CA THR A 259 -13.97 49.72 -21.92
C THR A 259 -14.63 49.07 -23.14
N PRO A 260 -13.96 49.05 -24.31
CA PRO A 260 -14.46 48.33 -25.48
C PRO A 260 -14.52 46.82 -25.20
N THR A 261 -15.16 46.07 -26.09
CA THR A 261 -15.04 44.60 -26.12
C THR A 261 -13.98 44.15 -27.13
N MET A 262 -13.51 42.92 -27.01
CA MET A 262 -12.41 42.40 -27.84
C MET A 262 -12.75 42.42 -29.33
N ASP A 263 -13.97 42.04 -29.71
CA ASP A 263 -14.49 42.12 -31.09
C ASP A 263 -14.43 43.54 -31.65
N THR A 264 -14.77 44.55 -30.84
CA THR A 264 -14.75 45.96 -31.26
C THR A 264 -13.32 46.46 -31.46
N LEU A 265 -12.39 46.06 -30.58
CA LEU A 265 -10.96 46.36 -30.75
C LEU A 265 -10.38 45.70 -32.00
N LEU A 266 -10.67 44.42 -32.24
CA LEU A 266 -10.22 43.71 -33.43
C LEU A 266 -10.79 44.34 -34.71
N ALA A 267 -12.04 44.77 -34.69
CA ALA A 267 -12.67 45.49 -35.79
C ALA A 267 -12.00 46.85 -36.06
N GLU A 268 -11.67 47.61 -35.02
CA GLU A 268 -10.96 48.90 -35.15
C GLU A 268 -9.58 48.71 -35.79
N VAL A 269 -8.84 47.68 -35.36
CA VAL A 269 -7.53 47.34 -35.95
C VAL A 269 -7.69 46.91 -37.41
N ALA A 270 -8.66 46.05 -37.73
CA ALA A 270 -8.90 45.57 -39.10
C ALA A 270 -9.34 46.70 -40.04
N GLU A 271 -10.08 47.70 -39.56
CA GLU A 271 -10.47 48.86 -40.38
C GLU A 271 -9.30 49.80 -40.67
N LYS A 272 -8.32 49.86 -39.76
CA LYS A 272 -7.17 50.78 -39.86
C LYS A 272 -5.95 50.17 -40.54
N LEU A 273 -5.84 48.84 -40.64
CA LEU A 273 -4.74 48.17 -41.33
C LEU A 273 -5.10 47.81 -42.78
N ASP A 274 -4.17 48.05 -43.71
CA ASP A 274 -4.34 47.70 -45.13
C ASP A 274 -4.13 46.19 -45.40
N GLU A 275 -3.50 45.48 -44.45
CA GLU A 275 -3.24 44.04 -44.52
C GLU A 275 -4.11 43.26 -43.55
N GLN A 276 -4.30 41.96 -43.82
CA GLN A 276 -5.02 41.05 -42.94
C GLN A 276 -4.06 40.48 -41.87
N PRO A 277 -4.11 40.94 -40.61
CA PRO A 277 -3.28 40.42 -39.55
C PRO A 277 -3.69 38.99 -39.14
N VAL A 278 -2.75 38.27 -38.54
CA VAL A 278 -2.98 36.93 -37.98
C VAL A 278 -2.97 37.01 -36.46
N LEU A 279 -4.01 36.51 -35.80
CA LEU A 279 -4.09 36.39 -34.34
C LEU A 279 -3.88 34.92 -33.93
N VAL A 280 -2.91 34.69 -33.05
CA VAL A 280 -2.57 33.36 -32.54
C VAL A 280 -2.87 33.30 -31.05
N PHE A 281 -3.81 32.45 -30.66
CA PHE A 281 -4.09 32.08 -29.28
C PHE A 281 -3.45 30.71 -29.01
N GLU A 282 -2.39 30.69 -28.20
CA GLU A 282 -1.67 29.45 -27.88
C GLU A 282 -2.44 28.56 -26.88
N ASP A 283 -3.22 29.17 -25.99
CA ASP A 283 -4.10 28.49 -25.05
C ASP A 283 -5.39 29.29 -24.84
N PHE A 284 -6.44 28.91 -25.58
CA PHE A 284 -7.70 29.61 -25.58
C PHE A 284 -8.44 29.37 -24.26
N SER A 285 -8.49 30.38 -23.40
CA SER A 285 -9.13 30.36 -22.08
C SER A 285 -9.89 31.67 -21.79
N VAL A 286 -10.74 32.08 -22.74
CA VAL A 286 -11.54 33.31 -22.66
C VAL A 286 -12.83 33.05 -21.86
N SER A 287 -13.36 34.06 -21.17
CA SER A 287 -14.68 34.00 -20.51
C SER A 287 -15.79 33.63 -21.51
N ALA A 288 -16.86 32.97 -21.07
CA ALA A 288 -17.95 32.52 -21.95
C ALA A 288 -18.52 33.65 -22.83
N LEU A 289 -18.77 34.82 -22.23
CA LEU A 289 -19.35 35.98 -22.91
C LEU A 289 -18.44 36.58 -23.99
N ASP A 290 -17.12 36.57 -23.80
CA ASP A 290 -16.17 37.06 -24.82
C ASP A 290 -15.80 35.96 -25.83
N ALA A 291 -15.91 34.68 -25.47
CA ALA A 291 -15.80 33.56 -26.39
C ALA A 291 -16.95 33.54 -27.40
N GLU A 292 -18.20 33.76 -26.95
CA GLU A 292 -19.37 33.87 -27.84
C GLU A 292 -19.25 35.04 -28.81
N ARG A 293 -18.85 36.22 -28.34
CA ARG A 293 -18.64 37.40 -29.21
C ARG A 293 -17.49 37.21 -30.19
N LEU A 294 -16.39 36.61 -29.74
CA LEU A 294 -15.28 36.28 -30.62
C LEU A 294 -15.72 35.24 -31.66
N GLN A 295 -16.53 34.27 -31.28
CA GLN A 295 -17.10 33.29 -32.19
C GLN A 295 -18.00 33.97 -33.24
N GLU A 296 -18.89 34.87 -32.84
CA GLU A 296 -19.71 35.67 -33.77
C GLU A 296 -18.85 36.48 -34.74
N TYR A 297 -17.76 37.08 -34.26
CA TYR A 297 -16.81 37.82 -35.09
C TYR A 297 -16.05 36.91 -36.07
N ILE A 298 -15.57 35.75 -35.61
CA ILE A 298 -14.91 34.72 -36.42
C ILE A 298 -15.84 34.22 -37.54
N GLU A 299 -17.10 34.02 -37.19
CA GLU A 299 -18.14 33.57 -38.12
C GLU A 299 -18.66 34.70 -39.04
N GLN A 300 -18.28 35.96 -38.81
CA GLN A 300 -18.74 37.08 -39.63
C GLN A 300 -18.12 37.02 -41.03
N ASP A 301 -18.97 36.99 -42.06
CA ASP A 301 -18.53 37.05 -43.46
C ASP A 301 -18.49 38.53 -43.92
N SER A 302 -17.42 39.23 -43.53
CA SER A 302 -17.20 40.65 -43.87
C SER A 302 -15.83 40.87 -44.52
N PRO A 303 -15.76 41.52 -45.70
CA PRO A 303 -14.49 41.87 -46.33
C PRO A 303 -13.81 43.10 -45.69
N LYS A 304 -14.48 43.78 -44.74
CA LYS A 304 -13.98 45.01 -44.12
C LYS A 304 -13.29 44.76 -42.76
N TYR A 305 -13.63 43.66 -42.10
CA TYR A 305 -13.17 43.35 -40.73
C TYR A 305 -12.49 41.97 -40.72
N THR A 306 -11.37 41.85 -41.44
CA THR A 306 -10.74 40.56 -41.69
C THR A 306 -9.53 40.33 -40.81
N TRP A 307 -9.55 39.22 -40.06
CA TRP A 307 -8.43 38.66 -39.30
C TRP A 307 -8.30 37.17 -39.64
N ASP A 308 -7.07 36.69 -39.76
CA ASP A 308 -6.82 35.25 -39.75
C ASP A 308 -6.57 34.79 -38.31
N PHE A 309 -7.07 33.61 -37.95
CA PHE A 309 -7.02 33.10 -36.58
C PHE A 309 -6.35 31.73 -36.52
N ILE A 310 -5.43 31.56 -35.57
CA ILE A 310 -4.90 30.27 -35.13
C ILE A 310 -5.26 30.15 -33.65
N ILE A 311 -6.15 29.23 -33.30
CA ILE A 311 -6.68 29.07 -31.95
C ILE A 311 -6.35 27.67 -31.47
N ALA A 312 -5.46 27.55 -30.49
CA ALA A 312 -5.15 26.30 -29.82
C ALA A 312 -5.77 26.24 -28.44
N GLY A 313 -6.23 25.05 -28.01
CA GLY A 313 -6.82 24.87 -26.69
C GLY A 313 -7.06 23.40 -26.35
N THR A 314 -7.63 23.15 -25.17
CA THR A 314 -8.17 21.82 -24.84
C THR A 314 -9.50 21.60 -25.55
N GLN A 315 -9.95 20.36 -25.67
CA GLN A 315 -11.25 20.06 -26.30
C GLN A 315 -12.41 20.77 -25.61
N GLU A 316 -12.30 20.98 -24.31
CA GLU A 316 -13.29 21.72 -23.53
C GLU A 316 -13.23 23.21 -23.83
N SER A 317 -12.04 23.80 -23.87
CA SER A 317 -11.90 25.24 -24.05
C SER A 317 -12.25 25.70 -25.47
N THR A 318 -11.99 24.87 -26.49
CA THR A 318 -12.38 25.16 -27.87
C THR A 318 -13.83 24.79 -28.19
N ARG A 319 -14.56 24.13 -27.27
CA ARG A 319 -15.92 23.62 -27.50
C ARG A 319 -16.91 24.73 -27.86
N THR A 320 -16.77 25.90 -27.26
CA THR A 320 -17.60 27.08 -27.55
C THR A 320 -17.48 27.52 -29.02
N LEU A 321 -16.30 27.30 -29.63
CA LEU A 321 -16.06 27.62 -31.04
C LEU A 321 -16.57 26.52 -32.01
N GLU A 322 -16.98 25.35 -31.49
CA GLU A 322 -17.41 24.19 -32.27
C GLU A 322 -18.93 24.14 -32.51
N THR A 323 -19.51 25.22 -33.04
CA THR A 323 -20.93 25.24 -33.40
C THR A 323 -21.20 24.46 -34.69
N ASN A 324 -22.46 24.04 -34.88
CA ASN A 324 -22.89 23.42 -36.15
C ASN A 324 -22.60 24.36 -37.33
N THR A 325 -22.81 25.66 -37.13
CA THR A 325 -22.54 26.69 -38.14
C THR A 325 -21.05 26.82 -38.44
N ALA A 326 -20.16 26.72 -37.44
CA ALA A 326 -18.73 26.74 -37.66
C ALA A 326 -18.24 25.50 -38.43
N LYS A 327 -18.80 24.32 -38.14
CA LYS A 327 -18.46 23.04 -38.81
C LYS A 327 -18.84 23.01 -40.28
N ASP A 328 -19.92 23.69 -40.65
CA ASP A 328 -20.40 23.75 -42.04
C ASP A 328 -19.61 24.74 -42.92
N ARG A 329 -18.73 25.58 -42.33
CA ARG A 329 -17.98 26.62 -43.05
C ARG A 329 -16.62 26.12 -43.52
N ASP A 330 -16.36 26.22 -44.82
CA ASP A 330 -15.13 25.74 -45.44
C ASP A 330 -13.89 26.61 -45.18
N TRP A 331 -13.99 27.71 -44.43
CA TRP A 331 -12.86 28.54 -44.00
C TRP A 331 -12.53 28.39 -42.51
N ILE A 332 -13.27 27.54 -41.81
CA ILE A 332 -12.95 27.14 -40.44
C ILE A 332 -12.43 25.70 -40.50
N ARG A 333 -11.20 25.50 -40.06
CA ARG A 333 -10.51 24.20 -40.06
C ARG A 333 -10.32 23.73 -38.63
N PHE A 334 -10.64 22.46 -38.39
CA PHE A 334 -10.52 21.83 -37.09
C PHE A 334 -9.47 20.74 -37.16
N TYR A 335 -8.40 20.90 -36.39
CA TYR A 335 -7.30 19.96 -36.27
C TYR A 335 -7.17 19.45 -34.84
N ARG A 336 -6.68 18.22 -34.69
CA ARG A 336 -6.40 17.57 -33.42
C ARG A 336 -4.97 17.03 -33.39
N THR A 337 -4.24 17.32 -32.32
CA THR A 337 -2.81 16.93 -32.18
C THR A 337 -2.59 15.47 -31.77
N ASN A 338 -3.52 14.89 -31.01
CA ASN A 338 -3.44 13.51 -30.51
C ASN A 338 -4.50 12.59 -31.15
N LYS A 339 -4.32 11.28 -31.01
CA LYS A 339 -5.36 10.30 -31.37
C LYS A 339 -6.60 10.51 -30.48
N ARG A 340 -7.77 10.09 -30.99
CA ARG A 340 -9.02 10.17 -30.22
C ARG A 340 -8.87 9.38 -28.92
N ASP A 341 -9.28 9.99 -27.81
CA ASP A 341 -9.30 9.37 -26.48
C ASP A 341 -7.91 8.84 -25.99
N SER A 342 -6.81 9.42 -26.48
CA SER A 342 -5.43 9.02 -26.13
C SER A 342 -4.48 10.22 -26.11
N ASN A 343 -3.39 10.16 -25.34
CA ASN A 343 -2.32 11.17 -25.35
C ASN A 343 -1.27 10.93 -26.45
N GLN A 344 -1.39 9.85 -27.22
CA GLN A 344 -0.48 9.54 -28.32
C GLN A 344 -0.60 10.54 -29.47
N VAL A 345 0.54 11.01 -29.96
CA VAL A 345 0.66 11.94 -31.10
C VAL A 345 1.31 11.23 -32.29
N LEU A 346 1.21 11.80 -33.49
CA LEU A 346 1.71 11.18 -34.72
C LEU A 346 3.24 11.21 -34.88
N PHE A 347 3.91 12.11 -34.18
CA PHE A 347 5.34 12.40 -34.35
C PHE A 347 6.22 11.89 -33.19
N LEU A 348 5.61 11.31 -32.14
CA LEU A 348 6.30 10.70 -31.01
C LEU A 348 5.69 9.33 -30.70
N ASN A 349 6.50 8.29 -30.90
CA ASN A 349 6.21 6.90 -30.55
C ASN A 349 7.52 6.18 -30.19
N GLU A 350 7.45 4.88 -29.90
CA GLU A 350 8.59 4.05 -29.55
C GLU A 350 9.72 4.17 -30.60
N ASP A 351 9.39 4.07 -31.89
CA ASP A 351 10.38 4.15 -32.98
C ASP A 351 10.97 5.56 -33.21
N SER A 352 10.27 6.62 -32.77
CA SER A 352 10.67 8.01 -33.03
C SER A 352 11.16 8.77 -31.79
N ALA A 353 11.11 8.17 -30.61
CA ALA A 353 11.47 8.81 -29.34
C ALA A 353 12.92 9.30 -29.31
N VAL A 354 13.87 8.43 -29.68
CA VAL A 354 15.30 8.79 -29.74
C VAL A 354 15.52 9.95 -30.70
N ASP A 355 14.97 9.85 -31.91
CA ASP A 355 15.06 10.89 -32.90
C ASP A 355 14.44 12.19 -32.39
N PHE A 356 13.28 12.15 -31.75
CA PHE A 356 12.62 13.33 -31.18
C PHE A 356 13.53 14.07 -30.18
N ALA A 357 14.26 13.34 -29.32
CA ALA A 357 15.15 13.93 -28.32
C ALA A 357 16.51 14.43 -28.87
N ARG A 358 17.02 13.84 -29.96
CA ARG A 358 18.35 14.17 -30.54
C ARG A 358 18.63 15.66 -30.68
N PRO A 359 17.73 16.48 -31.26
CA PRO A 359 18.04 17.89 -31.49
C PRO A 359 18.12 18.71 -30.20
N PHE A 360 17.35 18.34 -29.16
CA PHE A 360 17.43 18.98 -27.84
C PHE A 360 18.80 18.75 -27.21
N LEU A 361 19.29 17.51 -27.22
CA LEU A 361 20.60 17.16 -26.66
C LEU A 361 21.77 17.64 -27.54
N GLY A 362 21.55 17.67 -28.86
CA GLY A 362 22.55 18.06 -29.85
C GLY A 362 22.83 19.56 -29.91
N TYR A 363 21.87 20.42 -29.53
CA TYR A 363 21.99 21.88 -29.68
C TYR A 363 23.16 22.47 -28.89
N VAL A 364 23.46 21.92 -27.71
CA VAL A 364 24.61 22.33 -26.88
C VAL A 364 25.95 22.20 -27.64
N LYS A 365 26.01 21.31 -28.63
CA LYS A 365 27.19 21.02 -29.46
C LYS A 365 27.11 21.64 -30.85
N ASN A 366 26.10 22.48 -31.11
CA ASN A 366 25.91 23.16 -32.38
C ASN A 366 26.77 24.44 -32.48
N SER A 367 27.07 25.09 -31.35
CA SER A 367 27.79 26.39 -31.31
C SER A 367 29.18 26.38 -31.97
N ASP A 368 29.86 25.23 -31.97
CA ASP A 368 31.16 25.02 -32.62
C ASP A 368 31.10 24.04 -33.80
N ASN A 369 29.90 23.78 -34.32
CA ASN A 369 29.62 22.84 -35.40
C ASN A 369 30.07 21.40 -35.11
N SER A 370 30.15 21.00 -33.84
CA SER A 370 30.37 19.59 -33.47
C SER A 370 29.18 18.70 -33.85
N VAL A 371 27.97 19.22 -33.75
CA VAL A 371 26.74 18.56 -34.21
C VAL A 371 26.12 19.41 -35.31
N ARG A 372 25.93 18.79 -36.48
CA ARG A 372 25.19 19.33 -37.62
C ARG A 372 24.47 18.18 -38.29
N TYR A 373 23.21 18.40 -38.67
CA TYR A 373 22.42 17.39 -39.36
C TYR A 373 22.55 17.56 -40.88
N LEU A 374 22.72 16.45 -41.61
CA LEU A 374 22.73 16.46 -43.07
C LEU A 374 21.31 16.57 -43.65
N ASP A 375 20.34 16.08 -42.89
CA ASP A 375 18.91 16.19 -43.16
C ASP A 375 18.30 17.09 -42.08
N GLU A 376 18.04 18.35 -42.44
CA GLU A 376 17.45 19.36 -41.53
C GLU A 376 16.02 19.01 -41.11
N THR A 377 15.31 18.18 -41.87
CA THR A 377 13.91 17.83 -41.60
C THR A 377 13.83 16.66 -40.63
N ARG A 378 14.59 15.58 -40.87
CA ARG A 378 14.54 14.37 -40.03
C ARG A 378 15.57 14.36 -38.92
N LYS A 379 16.64 15.16 -39.01
CA LYS A 379 17.70 15.26 -38.00
C LYS A 379 18.20 13.89 -37.51
N GLN A 380 18.37 12.96 -38.44
CA GLN A 380 18.74 11.55 -38.19
C GLN A 380 20.21 11.25 -38.48
N LYS A 381 20.84 12.04 -39.35
CA LYS A 381 22.22 11.79 -39.81
C LYS A 381 23.11 12.98 -39.53
N LEU A 382 24.18 12.72 -38.79
CA LEU A 382 25.18 13.72 -38.48
C LEU A 382 26.17 13.89 -39.64
N GLY A 383 26.54 15.14 -39.91
CA GLY A 383 27.71 15.46 -40.71
C GLY A 383 28.99 15.33 -39.88
N GLN A 384 30.13 15.20 -40.55
CA GLN A 384 31.43 15.18 -39.87
C GLN A 384 31.65 16.46 -39.05
N PRO A 385 32.22 16.35 -37.83
CA PRO A 385 32.50 17.51 -36.99
C PRO A 385 33.55 18.40 -37.66
N GLU A 386 33.45 19.72 -37.47
CA GLU A 386 34.45 20.63 -38.04
C GLU A 386 35.84 20.41 -37.43
N ASN A 387 36.89 20.61 -38.23
CA ASN A 387 38.28 20.32 -37.82
C ASN A 387 38.72 21.01 -36.52
N ASN A 388 38.12 22.16 -36.19
CA ASN A 388 38.46 22.93 -34.98
C ASN A 388 37.45 22.75 -33.83
N SER A 389 36.40 21.96 -34.02
CA SER A 389 35.38 21.74 -33.00
C SER A 389 35.92 20.92 -31.83
N ILE A 390 35.28 21.06 -30.67
CA ILE A 390 35.59 20.35 -29.43
C ILE A 390 35.44 18.85 -29.65
N CYS A 391 34.38 18.37 -30.33
CA CYS A 391 34.21 16.94 -30.60
C CYS A 391 35.33 16.37 -31.48
N ASN A 392 35.78 17.10 -32.52
CA ASN A 392 36.90 16.64 -33.34
C ASN A 392 38.20 16.57 -32.52
N ARG A 393 38.40 17.52 -31.59
CA ARG A 393 39.60 17.58 -30.73
C ARG A 393 39.60 16.58 -29.58
N CYS A 394 38.43 16.29 -28.98
CA CYS A 394 38.32 15.32 -27.89
C CYS A 394 38.29 13.87 -28.40
N SER A 395 37.81 13.67 -29.63
CA SER A 395 37.73 12.37 -30.33
C SER A 395 37.05 11.26 -29.50
N PHE A 396 36.12 11.63 -28.61
CA PHE A 396 35.44 10.70 -27.71
C PHE A 396 34.16 10.11 -28.33
N CYS A 397 33.27 10.97 -28.83
CA CYS A 397 32.01 10.54 -29.46
C CYS A 397 32.19 10.23 -30.94
N ASP A 398 31.44 9.24 -31.43
CA ASP A 398 31.23 9.00 -32.87
C ASP A 398 29.84 9.47 -33.33
N ASP A 399 29.48 9.20 -34.59
CA ASP A 399 28.20 9.64 -35.16
C ASP A 399 26.96 8.96 -34.52
N THR A 400 27.12 7.89 -33.71
CA THR A 400 25.97 7.15 -33.14
C THR A 400 25.36 7.87 -31.93
N PHE A 401 26.19 8.46 -31.07
CA PHE A 401 25.73 9.15 -29.85
C PHE A 401 26.32 10.54 -29.67
N ARG A 402 27.06 11.12 -30.65
CA ARG A 402 27.63 12.48 -30.49
C ARG A 402 26.58 13.53 -30.15
N ASP A 403 25.39 13.45 -30.71
CA ASP A 403 24.27 14.34 -30.40
C ASP A 403 23.51 13.97 -29.12
N LEU A 404 23.56 12.70 -28.69
CA LEU A 404 22.88 12.20 -27.48
C LEU A 404 23.71 12.31 -26.19
N PHE A 405 25.05 12.31 -26.27
CA PHE A 405 25.92 12.28 -25.09
C PHE A 405 25.55 13.42 -24.09
N PRO A 406 25.30 13.15 -22.79
CA PRO A 406 25.77 12.00 -22.01
C PRO A 406 24.89 10.73 -22.06
N PHE A 407 23.89 10.68 -22.91
CA PHE A 407 23.04 9.51 -23.12
C PHE A 407 23.45 8.70 -24.37
N ASN A 408 22.90 7.49 -24.50
CA ASN A 408 22.87 6.73 -25.75
C ASN A 408 21.41 6.49 -26.19
N GLU A 409 21.22 5.88 -27.36
CA GLU A 409 19.88 5.59 -27.90
C GLU A 409 19.06 4.74 -26.92
N THR A 410 19.67 3.69 -26.35
CA THR A 410 19.03 2.79 -25.39
C THR A 410 18.49 3.51 -24.16
N PHE A 411 19.27 4.44 -23.59
CA PHE A 411 18.84 5.22 -22.43
C PHE A 411 17.62 6.07 -22.76
N ILE A 412 17.66 6.80 -23.87
CA ILE A 412 16.56 7.68 -24.28
C ILE A 412 15.30 6.87 -24.59
N GLN A 413 15.45 5.72 -25.23
CA GLN A 413 14.36 4.80 -25.49
C GLN A 413 13.70 4.34 -24.18
N ARG A 414 14.52 3.93 -23.19
CA ARG A 414 14.02 3.52 -21.87
C ARG A 414 13.31 4.62 -21.11
N ILE A 415 13.73 5.88 -21.25
CA ILE A 415 12.97 6.99 -20.66
C ILE A 415 11.57 7.03 -21.27
N TYR A 416 11.43 6.87 -22.58
CA TYR A 416 10.12 6.90 -23.23
C TYR A 416 9.25 5.70 -22.83
N ASP A 417 9.80 4.49 -22.93
CA ASP A 417 9.08 3.25 -22.64
C ASP A 417 8.73 3.12 -21.16
N GLY A 418 9.59 3.65 -20.29
CA GLY A 418 9.41 3.63 -18.84
C GLY A 418 8.36 4.61 -18.32
N LEU A 419 7.93 5.59 -19.14
CA LEU A 419 6.83 6.50 -18.80
C LEU A 419 5.47 5.78 -18.88
N PRO A 420 4.54 6.09 -17.95
CA PRO A 420 3.16 5.62 -18.07
C PRO A 420 2.55 5.99 -19.42
N THR A 421 1.65 5.15 -19.95
CA THR A 421 1.11 5.32 -21.32
C THR A 421 0.38 6.66 -21.49
N GLU A 422 -0.28 7.14 -20.45
CA GLU A 422 -0.92 8.44 -20.37
C GLU A 422 0.08 9.61 -20.29
N GLU A 423 1.31 9.37 -19.86
CA GLU A 423 2.38 10.37 -19.76
C GLU A 423 3.36 10.35 -20.94
N GLN A 424 3.24 9.40 -21.87
CA GLN A 424 4.03 9.30 -23.12
C GLN A 424 3.69 10.41 -24.13
N ARG A 425 3.87 11.67 -23.71
CA ARG A 425 3.64 12.89 -24.47
C ARG A 425 4.92 13.71 -24.58
N PRO A 426 5.11 14.48 -25.69
CA PRO A 426 6.35 15.21 -25.96
C PRO A 426 6.89 16.05 -24.80
N ARG A 427 6.00 16.77 -24.10
CA ARG A 427 6.40 17.65 -22.99
C ARG A 427 7.02 16.86 -21.82
N ILE A 428 6.33 15.84 -21.34
CA ILE A 428 6.81 15.05 -20.18
C ILE A 428 8.10 14.32 -20.54
N PHE A 429 8.15 13.74 -21.74
CA PHE A 429 9.35 13.05 -22.21
C PHE A 429 10.60 13.93 -22.21
N ILE A 430 10.53 15.14 -22.78
CA ILE A 430 11.65 16.08 -22.79
C ILE A 430 11.95 16.62 -21.39
N GLN A 431 10.94 16.83 -20.55
CA GLN A 431 11.13 17.25 -19.16
C GLN A 431 11.88 16.22 -18.32
N THR A 432 11.54 14.94 -18.47
CA THR A 432 12.25 13.86 -17.76
C THR A 432 13.70 13.81 -18.20
N ILE A 433 13.98 13.93 -19.51
CA ILE A 433 15.35 14.04 -20.03
C ILE A 433 16.07 15.27 -19.42
N ALA A 434 15.39 16.42 -19.37
CA ALA A 434 15.95 17.66 -18.85
C ALA A 434 16.30 17.56 -17.36
N LYS A 435 15.43 16.96 -16.54
CA LYS A 435 15.67 16.73 -15.09
C LYS A 435 16.90 15.86 -14.85
N ILE A 436 16.97 14.72 -15.54
CA ILE A 436 18.12 13.79 -15.45
C ILE A 436 19.41 14.50 -15.88
N LEU A 437 19.35 15.25 -17.00
CA LEU A 437 20.50 15.99 -17.50
C LEU A 437 20.91 17.14 -16.58
N SER A 438 19.95 17.84 -15.97
CA SER A 438 20.19 18.95 -15.04
C SER A 438 20.97 18.48 -13.81
N ALA A 439 20.57 17.37 -13.18
CA ALA A 439 21.31 16.79 -12.06
C ALA A 439 22.77 16.45 -12.43
N TYR A 440 22.99 15.93 -13.64
CA TYR A 440 24.34 15.67 -14.13
C TYR A 440 25.10 16.96 -14.43
N TYR A 441 24.45 17.94 -15.06
CA TYR A 441 25.02 19.23 -15.45
C TYR A 441 25.49 20.07 -14.24
N HIS A 442 24.69 20.13 -13.18
CA HIS A 442 25.04 20.84 -11.95
C HIS A 442 26.02 20.05 -11.04
N GLY A 443 26.34 18.80 -11.42
CA GLY A 443 27.28 17.96 -10.68
C GLY A 443 26.71 17.31 -9.42
N ASP A 444 25.38 17.27 -9.28
CA ASP A 444 24.70 16.56 -8.20
C ASP A 444 24.92 15.05 -8.32
N VAL A 445 25.02 14.56 -9.56
CA VAL A 445 25.33 13.17 -9.88
C VAL A 445 26.51 13.07 -10.85
N THR A 446 27.33 12.03 -10.68
CA THR A 446 28.46 11.75 -11.59
C THR A 446 28.05 10.93 -12.82
N VAL A 447 26.86 10.34 -12.79
CA VAL A 447 26.27 9.53 -13.85
C VAL A 447 24.81 9.94 -14.01
N PRO A 448 24.29 10.20 -15.22
CA PRO A 448 22.88 10.54 -15.41
C PRO A 448 21.92 9.49 -14.82
N ALA A 449 22.24 8.21 -14.94
CA ALA A 449 21.46 7.12 -14.35
C ALA A 449 21.42 7.11 -12.80
N ALA A 450 22.28 7.86 -12.12
CA ALA A 450 22.31 7.93 -10.66
C ALA A 450 21.39 9.02 -10.09
N TRP A 451 20.52 9.62 -10.92
CA TRP A 451 19.49 10.52 -10.43
C TRP A 451 18.48 9.76 -9.56
N ASN A 452 18.37 10.13 -8.28
CA ASN A 452 17.66 9.34 -7.27
C ASN A 452 16.18 9.06 -7.61
N GLU A 453 15.49 9.98 -8.28
CA GLU A 453 14.07 9.86 -8.63
C GLU A 453 13.83 9.03 -9.91
N ILE A 454 14.89 8.49 -10.54
CA ILE A 454 14.76 7.78 -11.81
C ILE A 454 13.88 6.54 -11.69
N ASP A 455 13.98 5.79 -10.58
CA ASP A 455 13.18 4.57 -10.35
C ASP A 455 11.77 4.87 -9.84
N ASP A 456 11.59 6.01 -9.16
CA ASP A 456 10.27 6.48 -8.73
C ASP A 456 9.42 6.90 -9.94
N THR A 457 10.10 7.49 -10.93
CA THR A 457 9.46 8.08 -12.11
C THR A 457 9.29 7.06 -13.24
N LEU A 458 10.30 6.22 -13.48
CA LEU A 458 10.40 5.38 -14.67
C LEU A 458 10.53 3.91 -14.31
N SER A 459 9.86 3.05 -15.07
CA SER A 459 10.09 1.60 -15.02
C SER A 459 11.26 1.20 -15.95
N ASN A 460 12.08 0.23 -15.53
CA ASN A 460 13.19 -0.27 -16.34
C ASN A 460 12.99 -1.76 -16.67
N PRO A 461 13.06 -2.16 -17.95
CA PRO A 461 12.87 -3.57 -18.34
C PRO A 461 14.06 -4.49 -17.97
N ILE A 462 15.25 -3.94 -17.70
CA ILE A 462 16.41 -4.74 -17.28
C ILE A 462 16.37 -4.94 -15.76
N VAL A 463 16.13 -6.19 -15.36
CA VAL A 463 16.30 -6.65 -13.98
C VAL A 463 17.59 -7.47 -13.90
N LEU A 464 18.45 -7.13 -12.92
CA LEU A 464 19.72 -7.80 -12.68
C LEU A 464 19.52 -8.82 -11.55
N ASP A 465 19.58 -10.11 -11.87
CA ASP A 465 19.44 -11.19 -10.89
C ASP A 465 20.77 -11.51 -10.16
N ASN A 466 21.86 -10.84 -10.55
CA ASN A 466 23.19 -10.95 -9.93
C ASN A 466 23.31 -10.01 -8.72
N GLU A 467 23.34 -10.56 -7.50
CA GLU A 467 23.33 -9.81 -6.23
C GLU A 467 24.55 -8.88 -6.10
N GLU A 468 25.75 -9.38 -6.41
CA GLU A 468 27.00 -8.62 -6.29
C GLU A 468 27.00 -7.38 -7.19
N ILE A 469 26.49 -7.51 -8.43
CA ILE A 469 26.38 -6.39 -9.38
C ILE A 469 25.24 -5.46 -8.99
N TYR A 470 24.12 -5.99 -8.50
CA TYR A 470 22.98 -5.20 -8.06
C TYR A 470 23.34 -4.31 -6.87
N GLU A 471 24.09 -4.82 -5.89
CA GLU A 471 24.56 -4.04 -4.73
C GLU A 471 25.55 -2.92 -5.13
N ASN A 472 26.24 -3.06 -6.25
CA ASN A 472 27.10 -2.01 -6.79
C ASN A 472 26.27 -1.00 -7.62
N GLU A 473 25.75 0.03 -6.95
CA GLU A 473 24.85 1.00 -7.58
C GLU A 473 25.38 1.58 -8.91
N PRO A 474 26.63 2.10 -9.04
CA PRO A 474 27.13 2.62 -10.30
C PRO A 474 27.10 1.60 -11.46
N LEU A 475 27.46 0.33 -11.18
CA LEU A 475 27.41 -0.74 -12.18
C LEU A 475 25.98 -1.16 -12.51
N ARG A 476 25.11 -1.30 -11.50
CA ARG A 476 23.69 -1.57 -11.67
C ARG A 476 23.05 -0.53 -12.59
N ARG A 477 23.23 0.75 -12.27
CA ARG A 477 22.72 1.90 -13.03
C ARG A 477 23.25 1.92 -14.46
N LEU A 478 24.55 1.70 -14.64
CA LEU A 478 25.17 1.65 -15.97
C LEU A 478 24.54 0.53 -16.82
N SER A 479 24.38 -0.66 -16.25
CA SER A 479 23.82 -1.82 -16.93
C SER A 479 22.35 -1.62 -17.29
N GLN A 480 21.54 -1.19 -16.33
CA GLN A 480 20.10 -0.99 -16.47
C GLN A 480 19.75 0.12 -17.47
N TRP A 481 20.55 1.19 -17.55
CA TRP A 481 20.15 2.36 -18.35
C TRP A 481 20.93 2.50 -19.66
N TYR A 482 22.20 2.11 -19.72
CA TYR A 482 23.02 2.21 -20.93
C TYR A 482 23.17 0.89 -21.68
N GLY A 483 22.92 -0.25 -21.03
CA GLY A 483 23.22 -1.57 -21.58
C GLY A 483 22.12 -2.15 -22.45
N THR A 484 22.47 -2.99 -23.43
CA THR A 484 21.51 -3.75 -24.25
C THR A 484 21.54 -5.22 -23.85
N GLN A 485 20.38 -5.78 -23.52
CA GLN A 485 20.25 -7.20 -23.20
C GLN A 485 20.42 -8.03 -24.49
N GLN A 486 21.32 -9.00 -24.46
CA GLN A 486 21.61 -9.91 -25.57
C GLN A 486 21.94 -11.30 -25.03
N GLU A 487 21.84 -12.31 -25.87
CA GLU A 487 22.26 -13.67 -25.54
C GLU A 487 23.65 -13.93 -26.13
N ILE A 488 24.64 -14.22 -25.29
CA ILE A 488 26.00 -14.56 -25.69
C ILE A 488 26.32 -15.93 -25.11
N ASP A 489 26.71 -16.87 -25.97
CA ASP A 489 27.05 -18.25 -25.58
C ASP A 489 25.94 -18.99 -24.78
N GLY A 490 24.67 -18.68 -25.05
CA GLY A 490 23.50 -19.28 -24.37
C GLY A 490 23.18 -18.67 -23.01
N GLU A 491 23.91 -17.63 -22.59
CA GLU A 491 23.66 -16.87 -21.38
C GLU A 491 23.09 -15.50 -21.73
N SER A 492 22.04 -15.08 -21.01
CA SER A 492 21.56 -13.70 -21.08
C SER A 492 22.56 -12.77 -20.39
N VAL A 493 23.04 -11.76 -21.12
CA VAL A 493 23.99 -10.76 -20.62
C VAL A 493 23.55 -9.35 -21.02
N VAL A 494 24.09 -8.35 -20.33
CA VAL A 494 23.93 -6.94 -20.68
C VAL A 494 25.23 -6.43 -21.29
N THR A 495 25.14 -5.83 -22.47
CA THR A 495 26.28 -5.26 -23.18
C THR A 495 26.27 -3.74 -23.10
N VAL A 496 27.34 -3.13 -22.62
CA VAL A 496 27.47 -1.66 -22.49
C VAL A 496 28.68 -1.19 -23.29
N ASP A 497 28.53 -0.13 -24.10
CA ASP A 497 29.69 0.51 -24.75
C ASP A 497 30.63 1.09 -23.68
N ARG A 498 31.89 0.62 -23.67
CA ARG A 498 32.89 0.95 -22.65
C ARG A 498 33.18 2.44 -22.56
N ARG A 499 32.93 3.21 -23.63
CA ARG A 499 33.09 4.67 -23.62
C ARG A 499 32.23 5.31 -22.54
N PHE A 500 31.02 4.82 -22.27
CA PHE A 500 30.17 5.33 -21.19
C PHE A 500 30.74 4.99 -19.81
N ALA A 501 31.17 3.74 -19.58
CA ALA A 501 31.86 3.36 -18.34
C ALA A 501 33.07 4.27 -18.06
N ARG A 502 33.85 4.57 -19.11
CA ARG A 502 35.00 5.49 -19.02
C ARG A 502 34.58 6.93 -18.75
N ALA A 503 33.59 7.45 -19.48
CA ALA A 503 33.09 8.82 -19.28
C ALA A 503 32.65 9.07 -17.83
N PHE A 504 32.08 8.05 -17.20
CA PHE A 504 31.56 8.09 -15.83
C PHE A 504 32.57 7.65 -14.76
N GLY A 505 33.80 7.28 -15.13
CA GLY A 505 34.85 6.88 -14.18
C GLY A 505 34.69 5.48 -13.57
N ILE A 506 33.88 4.61 -14.20
CA ILE A 506 33.59 3.23 -13.77
C ILE A 506 34.53 2.22 -14.45
N ASP A 507 35.32 2.66 -15.46
CA ASP A 507 36.28 1.83 -16.21
C ASP A 507 37.54 1.48 -15.40
N GLN A 508 37.39 0.70 -14.33
CA GLN A 508 38.48 0.26 -13.45
C GLN A 508 38.73 -1.25 -13.63
N PRO A 509 39.96 -1.69 -13.96
CA PRO A 509 40.27 -3.10 -14.18
C PRO A 509 39.95 -4.00 -12.97
N GLU A 510 40.18 -3.51 -11.76
CA GLU A 510 39.93 -4.25 -10.52
C GLU A 510 38.44 -4.60 -10.36
N LEU A 511 37.57 -3.65 -10.71
CA LEU A 511 36.11 -3.80 -10.66
C LEU A 511 35.62 -4.80 -11.71
N PHE A 512 36.27 -4.90 -12.88
CA PHE A 512 35.88 -5.89 -13.88
C PHE A 512 36.27 -7.32 -13.49
N GLU A 513 37.43 -7.49 -12.85
CA GLU A 513 37.86 -8.80 -12.33
C GLU A 513 36.97 -9.27 -11.17
N GLU A 514 36.59 -8.35 -10.28
CA GLU A 514 35.73 -8.62 -9.12
C GLU A 514 34.35 -9.14 -9.53
N TYR A 515 33.69 -8.49 -10.49
CA TYR A 515 32.31 -8.82 -10.90
C TYR A 515 32.23 -9.68 -12.18
N GLY A 516 33.33 -10.25 -12.64
CA GLY A 516 33.37 -11.12 -13.82
C GLY A 516 32.99 -10.42 -15.14
N ILE A 517 33.19 -9.11 -15.24
CA ILE A 517 32.84 -8.31 -16.42
C ILE A 517 33.88 -8.54 -17.52
N ILE A 518 33.42 -9.00 -18.69
CA ILE A 518 34.31 -9.29 -19.82
C ILE A 518 34.34 -8.13 -20.79
N ARG A 519 35.55 -7.73 -21.19
CA ARG A 519 35.75 -6.80 -22.29
C ARG A 519 35.85 -7.54 -23.62
N THR A 520 35.01 -7.18 -24.59
CA THR A 520 35.00 -7.78 -25.92
C THR A 520 34.57 -6.78 -26.98
N GLU A 521 34.87 -7.07 -28.25
CA GLU A 521 34.48 -6.23 -29.38
C GLU A 521 33.21 -6.80 -30.02
N ILE A 522 32.09 -6.09 -29.87
CA ILE A 522 30.78 -6.47 -30.41
C ILE A 522 30.43 -5.46 -31.50
N GLN A 523 30.21 -5.94 -32.72
CA GLN A 523 29.90 -5.08 -33.88
C GLN A 523 30.93 -3.95 -34.14
N SER A 524 32.21 -4.20 -33.86
CA SER A 524 33.31 -3.21 -33.97
C SER A 524 33.28 -2.10 -32.90
N VAL A 525 32.53 -2.30 -31.81
CA VAL A 525 32.48 -1.42 -30.64
C VAL A 525 33.12 -2.15 -29.45
N ASP A 526 33.97 -1.45 -28.72
CA ASP A 526 34.59 -1.95 -27.48
C ASP A 526 33.54 -1.95 -26.36
N SER A 527 33.05 -3.14 -25.99
CA SER A 527 31.91 -3.32 -25.10
C SER A 527 32.29 -4.10 -23.85
N LEU A 528 31.61 -3.77 -22.75
CA LEU A 528 31.62 -4.51 -21.50
C LEU A 528 30.43 -5.48 -21.49
N VAL A 529 30.68 -6.74 -21.19
CA VAL A 529 29.67 -7.78 -21.01
C VAL A 529 29.47 -8.01 -19.52
N ILE A 530 28.29 -7.66 -19.04
CA ILE A 530 27.89 -7.70 -17.64
C ILE A 530 26.91 -8.86 -17.47
N PRO A 531 27.20 -9.84 -16.59
CA PRO A 531 26.34 -11.01 -16.42
C PRO A 531 25.02 -10.64 -15.73
N LEU A 532 23.90 -11.19 -16.20
CA LEU A 532 22.58 -10.99 -15.57
C LEU A 532 22.33 -11.91 -14.38
N THR A 533 23.03 -13.05 -14.30
CA THR A 533 22.84 -14.08 -13.27
C THR A 533 24.17 -14.43 -12.59
N GLU A 534 24.12 -15.10 -11.45
CA GLU A 534 25.31 -15.64 -10.78
C GLU A 534 25.94 -16.76 -11.62
N GLY A 535 27.01 -16.43 -12.34
CA GLY A 535 27.77 -17.39 -13.16
C GLY A 535 28.94 -16.71 -13.88
N THR A 536 30.12 -17.34 -13.87
CA THR A 536 31.25 -16.91 -14.70
C THR A 536 31.00 -17.30 -16.16
N ILE A 537 31.00 -16.32 -17.06
CA ILE A 537 30.91 -16.52 -18.51
C ILE A 537 32.05 -17.45 -18.94
N SER A 538 31.70 -18.69 -19.29
CA SER A 538 32.63 -19.69 -19.78
C SER A 538 32.82 -19.54 -21.28
N THR A 539 33.97 -19.01 -21.72
CA THR A 539 34.33 -18.98 -23.14
C THR A 539 34.62 -20.41 -23.65
N GLY A 540 33.61 -21.11 -24.16
CA GLY A 540 33.80 -22.30 -24.98
C GLY A 540 32.62 -23.28 -25.08
N GLY A 541 32.01 -23.34 -26.27
CA GLY A 541 31.69 -24.61 -26.94
C GLY A 541 30.23 -25.07 -27.01
N ASP A 542 29.58 -24.71 -28.13
CA ASP A 542 28.65 -25.47 -28.98
C ASP A 542 27.28 -25.99 -28.45
N SER A 543 26.29 -25.97 -29.36
CA SER A 543 24.89 -26.44 -29.31
C SER A 543 23.87 -25.59 -28.54
N GLY A 544 22.64 -25.33 -28.99
CA GLY A 544 21.89 -25.71 -30.20
C GLY A 544 20.44 -25.28 -29.97
N GLY A 545 19.89 -24.42 -30.82
CA GLY A 545 18.58 -23.78 -30.61
C GLY A 545 17.38 -24.68 -30.90
N GLU A 546 16.41 -24.68 -29.99
CA GLU A 546 15.02 -25.10 -30.23
C GLU A 546 14.07 -23.96 -29.82
N ASP A 547 13.18 -23.60 -30.75
CA ASP A 547 12.07 -22.65 -30.58
C ASP A 547 11.16 -23.08 -29.41
N ASN A 548 11.28 -22.39 -28.26
CA ASN A 548 10.41 -22.60 -27.11
C ASN A 548 9.27 -21.58 -27.09
N LYS A 549 8.02 -22.07 -27.11
CA LYS A 549 6.87 -21.31 -26.62
C LYS A 549 7.17 -20.90 -25.18
N LYS A 550 7.19 -19.59 -24.89
CA LYS A 550 7.46 -19.06 -23.54
C LYS A 550 6.47 -19.69 -22.54
N ASP A 551 7.02 -20.18 -21.43
CA ASP A 551 6.26 -20.69 -20.29
C ASP A 551 5.41 -19.54 -19.69
N PRO A 552 4.08 -19.69 -19.51
CA PRO A 552 3.23 -18.66 -18.91
C PRO A 552 3.70 -18.17 -17.53
N ILE A 553 4.34 -19.04 -16.74
CA ILE A 553 4.92 -18.65 -15.45
C ILE A 553 6.10 -17.71 -15.66
N GLN A 554 6.95 -18.00 -16.66
CA GLN A 554 8.11 -17.18 -16.98
C GLN A 554 7.69 -15.84 -17.59
N GLU A 555 6.68 -15.84 -18.47
CA GLU A 555 6.13 -14.59 -19.03
C GLU A 555 5.58 -13.67 -17.95
N ARG A 556 4.78 -14.22 -17.02
CA ARG A 556 4.23 -13.44 -15.90
C ARG A 556 5.29 -12.97 -14.92
N TYR A 557 6.31 -13.81 -14.68
CA TYR A 557 7.45 -13.44 -13.87
C TYR A 557 8.27 -12.32 -14.50
N ASP A 558 8.54 -12.39 -15.80
CA ASP A 558 9.31 -11.39 -16.54
C ASP A 558 8.62 -10.02 -16.55
N GLU A 559 7.28 -9.98 -16.59
CA GLU A 559 6.48 -8.76 -16.46
C GLU A 559 6.54 -8.21 -15.03
N ALA A 560 6.17 -9.03 -14.03
CA ALA A 560 6.05 -8.59 -12.64
C ALA A 560 7.39 -8.16 -12.03
N ARG A 561 8.52 -8.78 -12.41
CA ARG A 561 9.83 -8.45 -11.85
C ARG A 561 10.28 -7.01 -12.14
N THR A 562 9.78 -6.38 -13.20
CA THR A 562 10.14 -5.00 -13.57
C THR A 562 9.67 -3.95 -12.56
N HIS A 563 8.70 -4.30 -11.70
CA HIS A 563 8.11 -3.42 -10.71
C HIS A 563 8.54 -3.76 -9.27
N ILE A 564 9.52 -4.66 -9.08
CA ILE A 564 9.87 -5.14 -7.74
C ILE A 564 10.55 -4.08 -6.88
N ASP A 565 11.36 -3.21 -7.49
CA ASP A 565 12.03 -2.10 -6.78
C ASP A 565 11.01 -1.04 -6.36
N THR A 566 10.07 -0.71 -7.24
CA THR A 566 8.93 0.16 -6.94
C THR A 566 8.09 -0.39 -5.78
N TRP A 567 7.89 -1.70 -5.73
CA TRP A 567 7.19 -2.36 -4.62
C TRP A 567 7.97 -2.28 -3.31
N GLN A 568 9.30 -2.48 -3.36
CA GLN A 568 10.14 -2.45 -2.16
C GLN A 568 10.20 -1.06 -1.52
N SER A 569 10.16 0.01 -2.32
CA SER A 569 10.14 1.39 -1.82
C SER A 569 8.80 1.82 -1.23
N ASP A 570 7.68 1.33 -1.79
CA ASP A 570 6.32 1.63 -1.34
C ASP A 570 5.40 0.47 -1.73
N THR A 571 5.01 -0.34 -0.75
CA THR A 571 4.15 -1.51 -0.99
C THR A 571 2.72 -1.13 -1.38
N GLN A 572 2.33 0.15 -1.20
CA GLN A 572 1.02 0.68 -1.58
C GLN A 572 1.01 1.28 -2.99
N ASN A 573 2.14 1.28 -3.69
CA ASN A 573 2.23 1.87 -5.02
C ASN A 573 1.36 1.10 -6.04
N GLN A 574 0.43 1.80 -6.69
CA GLN A 574 -0.50 1.20 -7.65
C GLN A 574 0.22 0.53 -8.83
N LYS A 575 1.37 1.06 -9.26
CA LYS A 575 2.18 0.49 -10.35
C LYS A 575 2.70 -0.90 -10.02
N ALA A 576 2.86 -1.22 -8.74
CA ALA A 576 3.38 -2.50 -8.26
C ALA A 576 2.31 -3.39 -7.59
N SER A 577 1.03 -3.09 -7.83
CA SER A 577 -0.09 -3.83 -7.23
C SER A 577 -0.09 -5.33 -7.55
N GLU A 578 0.36 -5.73 -8.74
CA GLU A 578 0.48 -7.15 -9.09
C GLU A 578 1.60 -7.85 -8.30
N VAL A 579 2.75 -7.18 -8.13
CA VAL A 579 3.87 -7.66 -7.31
C VAL A 579 3.41 -7.88 -5.87
N ASP A 580 2.67 -6.91 -5.32
CA ASP A 580 2.11 -6.97 -3.98
C ASP A 580 1.24 -8.22 -3.76
N VAL A 581 0.34 -8.51 -4.71
CA VAL A 581 -0.53 -9.70 -4.64
C VAL A 581 0.29 -11.00 -4.58
N TYR A 582 1.32 -11.13 -5.41
CA TYR A 582 2.13 -12.34 -5.47
C TYR A 582 3.06 -12.48 -4.27
N ILE A 583 3.72 -11.40 -3.84
CA ILE A 583 4.56 -11.41 -2.64
C ILE A 583 3.72 -11.72 -1.41
N LYS A 584 2.55 -11.07 -1.25
CA LYS A 584 1.66 -11.35 -0.12
C LYS A 584 1.24 -12.82 -0.07
N ARG A 585 0.97 -13.41 -1.23
CA ARG A 585 0.64 -14.84 -1.32
C ARG A 585 1.81 -15.73 -0.93
N GLY A 586 3.01 -15.43 -1.44
CA GLY A 586 4.22 -16.16 -1.09
C GLY A 586 4.51 -16.13 0.40
N LEU A 587 4.43 -14.95 1.02
CA LEU A 587 4.61 -14.77 2.46
C LEU A 587 3.54 -15.50 3.27
N THR A 588 2.27 -15.42 2.85
CA THR A 588 1.16 -16.07 3.55
C THR A 588 1.39 -17.58 3.68
N ASP A 589 1.79 -18.21 2.58
CA ASP A 589 2.03 -19.66 2.55
C ASP A 589 3.32 -20.04 3.29
N ALA A 590 4.39 -19.26 3.14
CA ALA A 590 5.65 -19.52 3.83
C ALA A 590 5.49 -19.42 5.36
N ILE A 591 4.81 -18.37 5.84
CA ILE A 591 4.54 -18.15 7.26
C ILE A 591 3.59 -19.21 7.81
N ASN A 592 2.53 -19.55 7.09
CA ASN A 592 1.61 -20.60 7.50
C ASN A 592 2.36 -21.93 7.72
N GLN A 593 3.30 -22.27 6.83
CA GLN A 593 4.09 -23.48 6.96
C GLN A 593 5.11 -23.41 8.09
N LEU A 594 5.77 -22.26 8.31
CA LEU A 594 6.72 -22.07 9.42
C LEU A 594 6.04 -22.06 10.80
N THR A 595 4.82 -21.57 10.87
CA THR A 595 4.03 -21.51 12.11
C THR A 595 3.12 -22.73 12.30
N ASN A 596 3.16 -23.71 11.37
CA ASN A 596 2.27 -24.86 11.31
C ASN A 596 0.79 -24.50 11.52
N GLY A 597 0.30 -23.49 10.81
CA GLY A 597 -1.08 -23.01 10.98
C GLY A 597 -1.28 -22.04 12.13
N TYR A 598 -0.30 -21.18 12.42
CA TYR A 598 -0.36 -20.14 13.45
C TYR A 598 -0.44 -20.69 14.88
N GLU A 599 0.32 -21.76 15.15
CA GLU A 599 0.55 -22.31 16.49
C GLU A 599 1.24 -21.29 17.41
N ILE A 600 0.78 -21.19 18.67
CA ILE A 600 1.35 -20.30 19.69
C ILE A 600 2.60 -20.91 20.33
N TYR A 601 2.62 -22.23 20.52
CA TYR A 601 3.78 -23.02 20.93
C TYR A 601 4.18 -23.92 19.78
N ALA A 602 5.46 -23.97 19.42
CA ALA A 602 5.92 -24.78 18.31
C ALA A 602 5.64 -26.27 18.56
N GLY A 603 4.83 -26.90 17.71
CA GLY A 603 4.40 -28.29 17.85
C GLY A 603 3.28 -28.52 18.87
N GLY A 604 2.61 -27.46 19.33
CA GLY A 604 1.46 -27.51 20.23
C GLY A 604 0.13 -27.41 19.49
N GLU A 605 -0.99 -27.59 20.18
CA GLU A 605 -2.32 -27.54 19.55
C GLU A 605 -3.03 -26.17 19.70
N LEU A 606 -2.49 -25.29 20.56
CA LEU A 606 -3.08 -23.97 20.77
C LEU A 606 -2.72 -23.02 19.62
N ASN A 607 -3.73 -22.63 18.85
CA ASN A 607 -3.61 -21.86 17.62
C ASN A 607 -4.29 -20.50 17.69
N MET A 608 -3.83 -19.56 16.87
CA MET A 608 -4.57 -18.34 16.59
C MET A 608 -5.30 -18.43 15.25
N LEU A 609 -6.61 -18.20 15.27
CA LEU A 609 -7.39 -18.10 14.03
C LEU A 609 -7.17 -16.74 13.35
N VAL A 610 -6.42 -16.75 12.25
CA VAL A 610 -6.30 -15.63 11.33
C VAL A 610 -7.51 -15.67 10.37
N GLY A 611 -8.29 -14.59 10.33
CA GLY A 611 -9.54 -14.53 9.54
C GLY A 611 -9.29 -14.73 8.04
N SER A 612 -10.19 -15.47 7.37
CA SER A 612 -10.06 -15.83 5.95
C SER A 612 -10.07 -14.66 4.95
N GLU A 613 -10.51 -13.47 5.37
CA GLU A 613 -10.56 -12.26 4.54
C GLU A 613 -9.34 -11.36 4.71
N ARG A 614 -8.40 -11.68 5.62
CA ARG A 614 -7.28 -10.80 5.98
C ARG A 614 -5.94 -11.51 5.86
N THR A 615 -4.91 -10.76 5.47
CA THR A 615 -3.55 -11.29 5.45
C THR A 615 -3.01 -11.46 6.88
N PRO A 616 -2.26 -12.54 7.14
CA PRO A 616 -1.70 -12.87 8.46
C PRO A 616 -0.59 -11.91 8.91
N PHE A 617 -0.10 -11.09 8.01
CA PHE A 617 0.91 -10.07 8.22
C PHE A 617 0.48 -8.75 7.61
N ASN A 618 1.18 -7.70 8.00
CA ASN A 618 1.09 -6.39 7.41
C ASN A 618 2.50 -5.81 7.19
N PHE A 619 2.64 -4.93 6.20
CA PHE A 619 3.91 -4.25 5.96
C PHE A 619 4.06 -3.02 6.85
N THR A 620 5.29 -2.64 7.18
CA THR A 620 5.60 -1.52 8.08
C THR A 620 5.12 -0.16 7.55
N ASP A 621 5.05 -0.01 6.23
CA ASP A 621 4.55 1.15 5.49
C ASP A 621 3.02 1.11 5.26
N ALA A 622 2.36 -0.02 5.52
CA ALA A 622 0.96 -0.24 5.22
C ALA A 622 0.04 0.03 6.43
N GLY A 623 -0.53 1.24 6.54
CA GLY A 623 -1.73 1.54 7.36
C GLY A 623 -1.72 1.10 8.84
N PRO A 624 -2.89 1.13 9.53
CA PRO A 624 -2.99 0.71 10.94
C PRO A 624 -2.92 -0.83 11.07
N THR A 625 -2.07 -1.31 11.99
CA THR A 625 -1.80 -2.73 12.24
C THR A 625 -2.59 -3.27 13.42
N GLU A 626 -3.11 -4.49 13.33
CA GLU A 626 -3.71 -5.17 14.48
C GLU A 626 -2.64 -5.86 15.36
N THR A 627 -2.91 -5.99 16.66
CA THR A 627 -1.96 -6.54 17.65
C THR A 627 -1.52 -7.98 17.36
N ASP A 628 -2.28 -8.70 16.52
CA ASP A 628 -2.04 -10.09 16.18
C ASP A 628 -1.48 -10.36 14.79
N GLN A 629 -1.18 -9.32 14.01
CA GLN A 629 -0.53 -9.47 12.70
C GLN A 629 1.00 -9.52 12.85
N ILE A 630 1.66 -10.28 11.97
CA ILE A 630 3.12 -10.23 11.83
C ILE A 630 3.47 -8.92 11.10
N LEU A 631 4.37 -8.12 11.67
CA LEU A 631 4.88 -6.92 11.01
C LEU A 631 6.14 -7.28 10.21
N ILE A 632 6.09 -7.06 8.91
CA ILE A 632 7.17 -7.37 7.98
C ILE A 632 7.70 -6.07 7.40
N ASP A 633 9.02 -5.84 7.50
CA ASP A 633 9.67 -4.71 6.86
C ASP A 633 10.13 -5.12 5.45
N PRO A 634 9.62 -4.50 4.37
CA PRO A 634 10.10 -4.76 3.01
C PRO A 634 11.62 -4.52 2.84
N ALA A 635 12.21 -3.63 3.65
CA ALA A 635 13.63 -3.34 3.61
C ALA A 635 14.51 -4.47 4.18
N ASP A 636 13.93 -5.44 4.92
CA ASP A 636 14.68 -6.56 5.46
C ASP A 636 15.05 -7.60 4.37
N PHE A 637 14.44 -7.53 3.18
CA PHE A 637 14.69 -8.46 2.07
C PHE A 637 15.66 -7.87 1.03
N THR A 638 16.62 -8.67 0.59
CA THR A 638 17.46 -8.31 -0.57
C THR A 638 16.67 -8.46 -1.88
N HIS A 639 17.10 -7.77 -2.94
CA HIS A 639 16.43 -7.83 -4.25
C HIS A 639 16.30 -9.27 -4.79
N PRO A 640 17.34 -10.14 -4.76
CA PRO A 640 17.21 -11.54 -5.16
C PRO A 640 16.25 -12.36 -4.28
N GLN A 641 16.18 -12.05 -2.98
CA GLN A 641 15.21 -12.66 -2.06
C GLN A 641 13.78 -12.31 -2.45
N LEU A 642 13.51 -11.04 -2.77
CA LEU A 642 12.21 -10.59 -3.28
C LEU A 642 11.86 -11.23 -4.62
N LEU A 643 12.80 -11.34 -5.55
CA LEU A 643 12.59 -12.02 -6.84
C LEU A 643 12.22 -13.49 -6.64
N LYS A 644 12.86 -14.17 -5.68
CA LYS A 644 12.55 -15.56 -5.35
C LYS A 644 11.14 -15.71 -4.75
N LEU A 645 10.78 -14.79 -3.84
CA LEU A 645 9.46 -14.74 -3.22
C LEU A 645 8.35 -14.44 -4.24
N LEU A 646 8.60 -13.51 -5.18
CA LEU A 646 7.72 -13.19 -6.29
C LEU A 646 7.50 -14.42 -7.19
N LYS A 647 8.59 -15.08 -7.61
CA LYS A 647 8.51 -16.30 -8.44
C LYS A 647 7.72 -17.41 -7.74
N PHE A 648 7.94 -17.58 -6.44
CA PHE A 648 7.19 -18.53 -5.62
C PHE A 648 5.70 -18.19 -5.59
N GLY A 649 5.34 -16.93 -5.37
CA GLY A 649 3.95 -16.45 -5.37
C GLY A 649 3.22 -16.64 -6.70
N ILE A 650 3.89 -16.38 -7.82
CA ILE A 650 3.35 -16.60 -9.18
C ILE A 650 3.13 -18.10 -9.44
N THR A 651 4.10 -18.93 -9.07
CA THR A 651 4.01 -20.40 -9.25
C THR A 651 2.90 -21.02 -8.38
N ARG A 652 2.49 -20.34 -7.29
CA ARG A 652 1.33 -20.74 -6.48
C ARG A 652 -0.01 -20.38 -7.13
N ASP A 653 -0.07 -19.28 -7.87
CA ASP A 653 -1.27 -18.81 -8.57
C ASP A 653 -1.54 -19.59 -9.86
N LEU A 654 -0.51 -19.72 -10.70
CA LEU A 654 -0.62 -20.28 -12.04
C LEU A 654 -0.45 -21.81 -12.07
N GLU A 655 -1.10 -22.46 -13.04
CA GLU A 655 -0.92 -23.90 -13.27
C GLU A 655 0.35 -24.18 -14.08
N PRO A 656 1.15 -25.22 -13.74
CA PRO A 656 0.96 -26.16 -12.64
C PRO A 656 1.42 -25.60 -11.28
N ARG A 657 0.59 -25.77 -10.25
CA ARG A 657 0.87 -25.32 -8.86
C ARG A 657 1.96 -26.16 -8.19
N LYS A 658 3.22 -25.98 -8.59
CA LYS A 658 4.40 -26.68 -8.06
C LYS A 658 5.39 -25.69 -7.47
N ALA A 659 5.00 -25.07 -6.35
CA ALA A 659 5.87 -24.11 -5.68
C ALA A 659 7.04 -24.82 -4.97
N ASP A 660 8.23 -24.27 -5.14
CA ASP A 660 9.49 -24.79 -4.60
C ASP A 660 9.71 -24.26 -3.17
N TYR A 661 9.13 -24.95 -2.19
CA TYR A 661 9.30 -24.61 -0.78
C TYR A 661 10.73 -24.82 -0.28
N GLU A 662 11.41 -25.86 -0.76
CA GLU A 662 12.80 -26.16 -0.37
C GLU A 662 13.72 -25.02 -0.83
N GLY A 663 13.62 -24.61 -2.09
CA GLY A 663 14.32 -23.45 -2.59
C GLY A 663 13.96 -22.16 -1.85
N LEU A 664 12.68 -21.90 -1.55
CA LEU A 664 12.28 -20.70 -0.80
C LEU A 664 12.96 -20.65 0.57
N PHE A 665 12.85 -21.73 1.36
CA PHE A 665 13.40 -21.77 2.72
C PHE A 665 14.93 -21.85 2.78
N ASP A 666 15.60 -22.38 1.75
CA ASP A 666 17.07 -22.35 1.67
C ASP A 666 17.63 -20.92 1.65
N ARG A 667 16.90 -19.95 1.10
CA ARG A 667 17.33 -18.53 1.04
C ARG A 667 16.68 -17.62 2.07
N LEU A 668 15.39 -17.84 2.38
CA LEU A 668 14.58 -16.96 3.23
C LEU A 668 14.23 -17.58 4.59
N GLY A 669 14.57 -18.85 4.81
CA GLY A 669 14.20 -19.61 5.99
C GLY A 669 14.56 -18.96 7.32
N PRO A 670 15.82 -18.52 7.54
CA PRO A 670 16.22 -17.89 8.80
C PRO A 670 15.40 -16.63 9.11
N GLN A 671 15.29 -15.71 8.15
CA GLN A 671 14.58 -14.44 8.30
C GLN A 671 13.08 -14.63 8.55
N LEU A 672 12.41 -15.48 7.75
CA LEU A 672 10.99 -15.77 7.94
C LEU A 672 10.73 -16.52 9.26
N SER A 673 11.67 -17.35 9.71
CA SER A 673 11.59 -18.01 11.01
C SER A 673 11.69 -17.01 12.16
N ASP A 674 12.54 -15.99 12.04
CA ASP A 674 12.65 -14.94 13.06
C ASP A 674 11.34 -14.15 13.19
N TYR A 675 10.70 -13.78 12.07
CA TYR A 675 9.38 -13.14 12.09
C TYR A 675 8.32 -14.03 12.75
N ALA A 676 8.28 -15.33 12.39
CA ALA A 676 7.35 -16.28 12.97
C ALA A 676 7.56 -16.43 14.50
N GLN A 677 8.81 -16.56 14.95
CA GLN A 677 9.14 -16.71 16.37
C GLN A 677 8.84 -15.45 17.19
N ASN A 678 9.17 -14.27 16.66
CA ASN A 678 8.88 -12.99 17.30
C ASN A 678 7.37 -12.79 17.45
N TRP A 679 6.61 -13.13 16.42
CA TRP A 679 5.15 -13.11 16.48
C TRP A 679 4.62 -14.09 17.53
N GLN A 680 5.03 -15.36 17.52
CA GLN A 680 4.61 -16.34 18.53
C GLN A 680 4.89 -15.84 19.95
N GLN A 681 6.07 -15.26 20.18
CA GLN A 681 6.42 -14.66 21.47
C GLN A 681 5.51 -13.48 21.83
N HIS A 682 5.24 -12.58 20.88
CA HIS A 682 4.34 -11.45 21.08
C HIS A 682 2.91 -11.89 21.43
N ILE A 683 2.40 -12.94 20.77
CA ILE A 683 1.09 -13.51 21.04
C ILE A 683 1.02 -14.13 22.44
N ARG A 684 2.09 -14.83 22.87
CA ARG A 684 2.20 -15.34 24.24
C ARG A 684 2.19 -14.20 25.25
N ASP A 685 3.02 -13.18 25.05
CA ASP A 685 3.14 -12.05 25.98
C ASP A 685 1.87 -11.21 26.06
N THR A 686 1.10 -11.16 24.96
CA THR A 686 -0.17 -10.43 24.91
C THR A 686 -1.30 -11.26 25.52
N TYR A 687 -1.66 -12.38 24.90
CA TYR A 687 -2.89 -13.10 25.21
C TYR A 687 -2.74 -14.17 26.30
N LEU A 688 -1.53 -14.62 26.60
CA LEU A 688 -1.25 -15.50 27.74
C LEU A 688 -0.78 -14.70 28.97
N SER A 689 -1.00 -13.38 28.96
CA SER A 689 -0.70 -12.52 30.09
C SER A 689 -1.62 -12.78 31.29
N PRO A 690 -1.15 -12.54 32.53
CA PRO A 690 -1.95 -12.77 33.74
C PRO A 690 -3.28 -12.01 33.78
N GLU A 691 -3.39 -10.90 33.06
CA GLU A 691 -4.55 -10.00 33.08
C GLU A 691 -5.82 -10.66 32.51
N TYR A 692 -5.64 -11.61 31.58
CA TYR A 692 -6.73 -12.38 30.98
C TYR A 692 -7.23 -13.54 31.86
N PHE A 693 -6.51 -13.90 32.91
CA PHE A 693 -6.87 -15.04 33.78
C PHE A 693 -7.25 -14.59 35.19
N TYR A 694 -6.52 -13.62 35.74
CA TYR A 694 -6.57 -13.26 37.16
C TYR A 694 -6.99 -11.80 37.37
N ALA A 695 -7.50 -11.51 38.57
CA ALA A 695 -7.77 -10.13 39.00
C ALA A 695 -6.48 -9.30 39.14
N SER A 696 -6.59 -7.98 39.03
CA SER A 696 -5.46 -7.04 39.21
C SER A 696 -4.69 -7.23 40.53
N SER A 697 -5.39 -7.61 41.60
CA SER A 697 -4.78 -7.89 42.91
C SER A 697 -3.97 -9.19 42.98
N GLN A 698 -4.06 -10.06 41.97
CA GLN A 698 -3.43 -11.38 41.90
C GLN A 698 -2.52 -11.54 40.66
N GLN A 699 -2.15 -10.43 40.01
CA GLN A 699 -1.29 -10.40 38.80
C GLN A 699 0.16 -10.86 39.01
N HIS A 700 0.56 -11.22 40.24
CA HIS A 700 1.84 -11.91 40.47
C HIS A 700 1.81 -13.38 40.00
N ARG A 701 0.64 -13.90 39.62
CA ARG A 701 0.47 -15.23 39.04
C ARG A 701 0.74 -15.22 37.53
N ASN A 702 1.07 -16.38 36.95
CA ASN A 702 1.36 -16.51 35.51
C ASN A 702 0.52 -17.60 34.82
N PHE A 703 0.66 -17.70 33.51
CA PHE A 703 -0.05 -18.71 32.69
C PHE A 703 0.35 -20.15 33.03
N GLU A 704 1.63 -20.40 33.33
CA GLU A 704 2.10 -21.73 33.75
C GLU A 704 1.37 -22.23 35.00
N GLN A 705 1.11 -21.33 35.94
CA GLN A 705 0.31 -21.66 37.12
C GLN A 705 -1.12 -22.01 36.74
N PHE A 706 -1.75 -21.29 35.81
CA PHE A 706 -3.10 -21.63 35.34
C PHE A 706 -3.15 -23.05 34.77
N VAL A 707 -2.21 -23.40 33.89
CA VAL A 707 -2.12 -24.73 33.27
C VAL A 707 -1.90 -25.83 34.31
N ALA A 708 -0.94 -25.67 35.22
CA ALA A 708 -0.69 -26.63 36.29
C ALA A 708 -1.88 -26.76 37.26
N GLY A 709 -2.60 -25.66 37.51
CA GLY A 709 -3.79 -25.64 38.33
C GLY A 709 -4.97 -26.36 37.68
N ALA A 710 -5.24 -26.09 36.40
CA ALA A 710 -6.31 -26.73 35.64
C ALA A 710 -6.12 -28.25 35.56
N TYR A 711 -4.92 -28.70 35.20
CA TYR A 711 -4.60 -30.13 35.17
C TYR A 711 -4.59 -30.76 36.58
N GLY A 712 -4.15 -29.99 37.59
CA GLY A 712 -4.23 -30.39 38.99
C GLY A 712 -5.65 -30.60 39.50
N ILE A 713 -6.63 -29.79 39.08
CA ILE A 713 -8.05 -29.98 39.43
C ILE A 713 -8.58 -31.28 38.82
N LEU A 714 -8.27 -31.58 37.56
CA LEU A 714 -8.62 -32.86 36.93
C LEU A 714 -8.03 -34.04 37.71
N ALA A 715 -6.75 -33.98 38.07
CA ALA A 715 -6.09 -35.03 38.86
C ALA A 715 -6.72 -35.24 40.24
N ILE A 716 -7.20 -34.17 40.90
CA ILE A 716 -7.91 -34.27 42.20
C ILE A 716 -9.27 -34.93 42.01
N LEU A 717 -10.02 -34.57 40.97
CA LEU A 717 -11.35 -35.15 40.72
C LEU A 717 -11.25 -36.61 40.27
N SER A 718 -10.15 -36.99 39.60
CA SER A 718 -9.90 -38.37 39.18
C SER A 718 -9.48 -39.30 40.30
N ASP A 719 -8.76 -38.78 41.28
CA ASP A 719 -8.45 -39.50 42.50
C ASP A 719 -8.14 -38.47 43.61
N PRO A 720 -9.09 -38.24 44.52
CA PRO A 720 -8.95 -37.26 45.59
C PRO A 720 -8.03 -37.74 46.71
N GLY A 721 -7.74 -39.05 46.79
CA GLY A 721 -6.90 -39.68 47.81
C GLY A 721 -5.43 -39.34 47.66
N GLU A 722 -4.93 -39.25 46.43
CA GLU A 722 -3.52 -38.99 46.20
C GLU A 722 -3.20 -37.47 46.12
N GLN A 723 -2.12 -37.02 46.77
CA GLN A 723 -1.77 -35.60 46.78
C GLN A 723 -1.29 -35.11 45.40
N VAL A 724 -1.73 -33.92 44.97
CA VAL A 724 -1.21 -33.30 43.73
C VAL A 724 0.24 -32.89 43.90
N THR A 725 1.13 -33.69 43.32
CA THR A 725 2.57 -33.41 43.25
C THR A 725 3.02 -33.33 41.79
N ALA A 726 4.17 -32.71 41.56
CA ALA A 726 4.75 -32.66 40.21
C ALA A 726 5.04 -34.06 39.65
N GLN A 727 5.39 -35.02 40.51
CA GLN A 727 5.58 -36.43 40.13
C GLN A 727 4.27 -37.05 39.66
N ARG A 728 3.18 -36.84 40.41
CA ARG A 728 1.85 -37.37 40.09
C ARG A 728 1.34 -36.84 38.76
N LEU A 729 1.37 -35.52 38.56
CA LEU A 729 0.93 -34.92 37.30
C LEU A 729 1.77 -35.38 36.11
N ALA A 730 3.09 -35.51 36.29
CA ALA A 730 3.96 -36.05 35.25
C ALA A 730 3.63 -37.52 34.91
N SER A 731 3.35 -38.36 35.92
CA SER A 731 2.97 -39.76 35.68
C SER A 731 1.62 -39.88 34.98
N LEU A 732 0.64 -39.06 35.36
CA LEU A 732 -0.68 -39.04 34.73
C LEU A 732 -0.59 -38.62 33.26
N TYR A 733 0.18 -37.58 32.95
CA TYR A 733 0.38 -37.13 31.57
C TYR A 733 1.04 -38.21 30.69
N THR A 734 1.95 -39.01 31.25
CA THR A 734 2.61 -40.11 30.51
C THR A 734 1.80 -41.41 30.48
N ALA A 735 0.67 -41.49 31.17
CA ALA A 735 -0.16 -42.68 31.20
C ALA A 735 -1.12 -42.69 30.00
N ASP A 736 -1.28 -43.83 29.35
CA ASP A 736 -2.24 -44.03 28.23
C ASP A 736 -3.73 -44.04 28.65
N THR A 737 -4.03 -43.54 29.86
CA THR A 737 -5.38 -43.55 30.45
C THR A 737 -5.94 -42.15 30.52
N GLN A 738 -7.07 -41.92 29.84
CA GLN A 738 -7.80 -40.66 29.95
C GLN A 738 -8.30 -40.45 31.38
N LEU A 739 -8.10 -39.25 31.90
CA LEU A 739 -8.63 -38.84 33.20
C LEU A 739 -10.17 -38.86 33.17
N GLN A 740 -10.75 -39.51 34.17
CA GLN A 740 -12.20 -39.53 34.44
C GLN A 740 -12.42 -39.24 35.91
N ILE A 741 -13.62 -38.82 36.29
CA ILE A 741 -13.96 -38.62 37.70
C ILE A 741 -13.87 -39.95 38.47
N ASP A 742 -13.43 -39.91 39.74
CA ASP A 742 -13.43 -41.09 40.62
C ASP A 742 -14.82 -41.70 40.70
N ASP A 743 -14.93 -43.02 40.55
CA ASP A 743 -16.23 -43.73 40.46
C ASP A 743 -17.10 -43.49 41.70
N ASN A 744 -16.50 -43.49 42.90
CA ASN A 744 -17.24 -43.28 44.15
C ASN A 744 -17.65 -41.81 44.30
N LEU A 745 -16.78 -40.88 43.89
CA LEU A 745 -17.08 -39.46 43.86
C LEU A 745 -18.19 -39.12 42.84
N ASP A 746 -18.20 -39.76 41.67
CA ASP A 746 -19.26 -39.61 40.67
C ASP A 746 -20.60 -40.13 41.18
N GLU A 747 -20.61 -41.31 41.81
CA GLU A 747 -21.82 -41.91 42.38
C GLU A 747 -22.42 -41.00 43.47
N ILE A 748 -21.59 -40.49 44.39
CA ILE A 748 -22.11 -39.64 45.46
C ILE A 748 -22.57 -38.28 44.95
N LEU A 749 -21.84 -37.64 44.02
CA LEU A 749 -22.21 -36.33 43.49
C LEU A 749 -23.55 -36.35 42.74
N LYS A 750 -23.93 -37.46 42.10
CA LYS A 750 -25.26 -37.62 41.47
C LYS A 750 -26.42 -37.56 42.45
N GLY A 751 -26.20 -38.02 43.68
CA GLY A 751 -27.21 -38.01 44.75
C GLY A 751 -27.15 -36.75 45.62
N PHE A 752 -25.94 -36.20 45.78
CA PHE A 752 -25.63 -35.14 46.73
C PHE A 752 -25.75 -33.73 46.15
N ALA A 753 -25.26 -33.50 44.92
CA ALA A 753 -25.31 -32.20 44.27
C ALA A 753 -26.62 -32.03 43.48
N ASP A 754 -27.10 -30.79 43.34
CA ASP A 754 -28.16 -30.54 42.36
C ASP A 754 -27.66 -30.80 40.93
N ARG A 755 -28.59 -31.01 40.00
CA ARG A 755 -28.25 -31.40 38.62
C ARG A 755 -27.33 -30.37 37.95
N GLU A 756 -27.51 -29.08 38.20
CA GLU A 756 -26.71 -28.02 37.58
C GLU A 756 -25.27 -28.02 38.10
N THR A 757 -25.09 -28.26 39.39
CA THR A 757 -23.80 -28.37 40.08
C THR A 757 -23.05 -29.63 39.62
N TYR A 758 -23.73 -30.77 39.58
CA TYR A 758 -23.18 -32.04 39.08
C TYR A 758 -22.72 -31.93 37.62
N ASP A 759 -23.59 -31.40 36.74
CA ASP A 759 -23.26 -31.20 35.32
C ASP A 759 -22.05 -30.26 35.21
N THR A 760 -21.97 -29.18 35.99
CA THR A 760 -20.83 -28.25 35.96
C THR A 760 -19.50 -28.88 36.41
N ILE A 761 -19.52 -29.73 37.44
CA ILE A 761 -18.31 -30.41 37.94
C ILE A 761 -17.85 -31.46 36.94
N THR A 762 -18.76 -32.21 36.33
CA THR A 762 -18.42 -33.29 35.38
C THR A 762 -18.05 -32.78 33.99
N ASN A 763 -18.62 -31.66 33.54
CA ASN A 763 -18.31 -31.06 32.23
C ASN A 763 -16.83 -30.63 32.06
N ILE A 764 -16.07 -30.45 33.15
CA ILE A 764 -14.62 -30.17 33.02
C ILE A 764 -13.88 -31.32 32.32
N PHE A 765 -14.40 -32.55 32.41
CA PHE A 765 -13.80 -33.72 31.76
C PHE A 765 -13.95 -33.70 30.23
N GLU A 766 -14.87 -32.88 29.68
CA GLU A 766 -14.94 -32.60 28.24
C GLU A 766 -13.70 -31.79 27.75
N SER A 767 -13.03 -31.09 28.67
CA SER A 767 -11.81 -30.31 28.41
C SER A 767 -10.50 -31.01 28.79
N VAL A 768 -10.51 -32.33 29.07
CA VAL A 768 -9.29 -33.08 29.39
C VAL A 768 -8.25 -32.94 28.29
N ALA A 769 -8.61 -33.22 27.03
CA ALA A 769 -7.66 -33.15 25.91
C ALA A 769 -7.07 -31.73 25.73
N PRO A 770 -7.87 -30.64 25.67
CA PRO A 770 -7.33 -29.28 25.65
C PRO A 770 -6.42 -28.93 26.84
N ILE A 771 -6.75 -29.36 28.06
CA ILE A 771 -5.95 -29.07 29.26
C ILE A 771 -4.65 -29.89 29.26
N GLU A 772 -4.68 -31.15 28.84
CA GLU A 772 -3.50 -32.00 28.66
C GLU A 772 -2.58 -31.45 27.57
N SER A 773 -3.15 -30.95 26.48
CA SER A 773 -2.42 -30.28 25.41
C SER A 773 -1.67 -29.04 25.92
N LEU A 774 -2.34 -28.14 26.65
CA LEU A 774 -1.68 -27.00 27.31
C LEU A 774 -0.58 -27.43 28.29
N PHE A 775 -0.83 -28.50 29.04
CA PHE A 775 0.15 -29.04 29.98
C PHE A 775 1.39 -29.55 29.25
N GLY A 776 1.20 -30.21 28.10
CA GLY A 776 2.25 -30.59 27.16
C GLY A 776 3.03 -29.38 26.66
N ASP A 777 2.36 -28.39 26.09
CA ASP A 777 2.96 -27.19 25.51
C ASP A 777 3.86 -26.43 26.49
N VAL A 778 3.50 -26.42 27.77
CA VAL A 778 4.20 -25.64 28.80
C VAL A 778 5.27 -26.45 29.55
N PHE A 779 4.99 -27.72 29.86
CA PHE A 779 5.82 -28.51 30.78
C PHE A 779 6.43 -29.77 30.15
N ALA A 780 6.03 -30.22 28.96
CA ALA A 780 6.65 -31.37 28.32
C ALA A 780 7.98 -31.00 27.65
N ILE A 781 8.97 -31.89 27.80
CA ILE A 781 10.25 -31.87 27.07
C ILE A 781 10.14 -32.74 25.81
N SER A 782 9.30 -33.78 25.87
CA SER A 782 8.92 -34.66 24.76
C SER A 782 7.56 -35.30 25.05
N SER A 783 6.96 -36.01 24.09
CA SER A 783 5.66 -36.67 24.28
C SER A 783 5.55 -37.55 25.52
N ASN A 784 6.69 -38.08 26.03
CA ASN A 784 6.72 -39.01 27.16
C ASN A 784 7.58 -38.49 28.34
N LEU A 785 7.94 -37.20 28.37
CA LEU A 785 8.81 -36.64 29.40
C LEU A 785 8.39 -35.22 29.79
N VAL A 786 8.21 -34.98 31.08
CA VAL A 786 7.80 -33.69 31.66
C VAL A 786 8.95 -33.08 32.47
N ASP A 787 9.10 -31.75 32.43
CA ASP A 787 10.00 -30.98 33.27
C ASP A 787 9.48 -30.90 34.72
N VAL A 788 9.69 -31.99 35.47
CA VAL A 788 9.28 -32.12 36.87
C VAL A 788 9.87 -31.01 37.77
N PRO A 789 11.14 -30.58 37.64
CA PRO A 789 11.67 -29.45 38.40
C PRO A 789 10.89 -28.14 38.21
N ARG A 790 10.58 -27.76 36.96
CA ARG A 790 9.80 -26.55 36.65
C ARG A 790 8.39 -26.64 37.24
N LEU A 791 7.71 -27.76 36.99
CA LEU A 791 6.37 -28.01 37.52
C LEU A 791 6.34 -27.99 39.07
N LYS A 792 7.36 -28.54 39.71
CA LYS A 792 7.50 -28.52 41.18
C LYS A 792 7.64 -27.11 41.72
N GLU A 793 8.38 -26.24 41.04
CA GLU A 793 8.49 -24.83 41.42
C GLU A 793 7.16 -24.08 41.24
N THR A 794 6.41 -24.39 40.17
CA THR A 794 5.08 -23.83 39.92
C THR A 794 4.08 -24.20 41.02
N LEU A 795 3.98 -25.50 41.37
CA LEU A 795 3.05 -26.00 42.39
C LEU A 795 3.42 -25.60 43.83
N LYS A 796 4.71 -25.35 44.12
CA LYS A 796 5.13 -24.82 45.44
C LYS A 796 4.54 -23.45 45.76
N ARG A 797 4.25 -22.66 44.74
CA ARG A 797 3.81 -21.27 44.90
C ARG A 797 2.33 -21.17 45.21
N SER A 798 1.51 -22.15 44.83
CA SER A 798 0.08 -22.24 45.14
C SER A 798 -0.50 -23.62 44.81
N HIS A 799 -1.47 -24.07 45.60
CA HIS A 799 -2.24 -25.29 45.34
C HIS A 799 -3.18 -25.10 44.12
N PRO A 800 -3.56 -26.17 43.37
CA PRO A 800 -4.51 -26.11 42.26
C PRO A 800 -5.82 -25.37 42.58
N PHE A 801 -6.42 -25.60 43.75
CA PHE A 801 -7.60 -24.86 44.21
C PHE A 801 -7.34 -23.36 44.39
N GLY A 802 -6.19 -22.98 44.96
CA GLY A 802 -5.82 -21.57 45.12
C GLY A 802 -5.62 -20.85 43.77
N ILE A 803 -5.13 -21.59 42.76
CA ILE A 803 -5.00 -21.09 41.38
C ILE A 803 -6.38 -20.90 40.75
N GLY A 804 -7.23 -21.94 40.79
CA GLY A 804 -8.59 -21.87 40.21
C GLY A 804 -9.48 -20.84 40.90
N GLY A 805 -9.40 -20.71 42.23
CA GLY A 805 -10.15 -19.72 43.01
C GLY A 805 -9.72 -18.28 42.75
N SER A 806 -8.50 -18.07 42.23
CA SER A 806 -7.98 -16.76 41.83
C SER A 806 -8.42 -16.32 40.43
N LEU A 807 -9.00 -17.23 39.64
CA LEU A 807 -9.53 -16.91 38.31
C LEU A 807 -10.74 -15.97 38.43
N THR A 808 -10.91 -15.09 37.45
CA THR A 808 -12.10 -14.25 37.37
C THR A 808 -12.83 -14.40 36.05
N LYS A 809 -14.15 -14.48 36.15
CA LYS A 809 -15.03 -14.54 34.97
C LYS A 809 -14.81 -13.34 34.03
N SER A 810 -14.68 -12.13 34.58
CA SER A 810 -14.48 -10.92 33.78
C SER A 810 -13.17 -10.91 33.00
N SER A 811 -12.06 -11.37 33.60
CA SER A 811 -10.77 -11.47 32.89
C SER A 811 -10.84 -12.49 31.76
N LEU A 812 -11.39 -13.67 32.05
CA LEU A 812 -11.53 -14.75 31.06
C LEU A 812 -12.46 -14.38 29.90
N GLU A 813 -13.53 -13.62 30.18
CA GLU A 813 -14.43 -13.11 29.14
C GLU A 813 -13.77 -12.10 28.20
N ASN A 814 -12.71 -11.41 28.63
CA ASN A 814 -11.92 -10.51 27.80
C ASN A 814 -10.94 -11.25 26.88
N LEU A 815 -10.67 -12.54 27.12
CA LEU A 815 -9.79 -13.32 26.27
C LEU A 815 -10.43 -13.49 24.87
N PRO A 816 -9.71 -13.19 23.77
CA PRO A 816 -10.27 -13.31 22.44
C PRO A 816 -10.63 -14.74 22.07
N ALA A 817 -11.80 -14.93 21.46
CA ALA A 817 -12.25 -16.24 20.96
C ALA A 817 -11.40 -16.79 19.79
N LYS A 818 -10.48 -15.98 19.23
CA LYS A 818 -9.55 -16.41 18.19
C LYS A 818 -8.40 -17.30 18.71
N VAL A 819 -8.16 -17.33 20.02
CA VAL A 819 -7.18 -18.24 20.66
C VAL A 819 -7.88 -19.56 21.01
N ARG A 820 -7.59 -20.62 20.27
CA ARG A 820 -8.38 -21.87 20.28
C ARG A 820 -7.55 -23.11 19.96
N PHE A 821 -8.04 -24.27 20.38
CA PHE A 821 -7.45 -25.57 20.08
C PHE A 821 -7.99 -26.15 18.77
N ASP A 822 -9.29 -26.00 18.58
CA ASP A 822 -10.01 -26.52 17.42
C ASP A 822 -11.15 -25.57 17.02
N SER A 823 -11.99 -25.97 16.05
CA SER A 823 -13.09 -25.13 15.56
C SER A 823 -14.16 -24.80 16.62
N ASN A 824 -14.25 -25.60 17.67
CA ASN A 824 -15.32 -25.60 18.68
C ASN A 824 -14.82 -25.24 20.09
N THR A 825 -13.51 -25.35 20.35
CA THR A 825 -12.95 -25.21 21.71
C THR A 825 -11.93 -24.08 21.79
N SER A 826 -12.27 -23.02 22.52
CA SER A 826 -11.40 -21.86 22.77
C SER A 826 -10.72 -21.90 24.15
N LEU A 827 -9.57 -21.25 24.29
CA LEU A 827 -8.89 -21.11 25.60
C LEU A 827 -9.78 -20.40 26.64
N ARG A 828 -10.65 -19.50 26.18
CA ARG A 828 -11.65 -18.82 26.99
C ARG A 828 -12.65 -19.82 27.60
N GLU A 829 -13.14 -20.77 26.81
CA GLU A 829 -14.11 -21.76 27.27
C GLU A 829 -13.48 -22.71 28.28
N VAL A 830 -12.26 -23.18 28.02
CA VAL A 830 -11.50 -24.01 28.96
C VAL A 830 -11.29 -23.28 30.29
N GLY A 831 -10.81 -22.03 30.26
CA GLY A 831 -10.62 -21.24 31.47
C GLY A 831 -11.92 -20.98 32.24
N LEU A 832 -13.03 -20.72 31.55
CA LEU A 832 -14.34 -20.53 32.17
C LEU A 832 -14.88 -21.83 32.79
N GLN A 833 -14.63 -22.99 32.19
CA GLN A 833 -14.99 -24.28 32.77
C GLN A 833 -14.21 -24.52 34.06
N VAL A 834 -12.88 -24.36 34.06
CA VAL A 834 -12.04 -24.49 35.27
C VAL A 834 -12.53 -23.55 36.38
N TYR A 835 -12.79 -22.27 36.05
CA TYR A 835 -13.34 -21.30 36.99
C TYR A 835 -14.68 -21.76 37.59
N LYS A 836 -15.62 -22.21 36.75
CA LYS A 836 -16.95 -22.67 37.21
C LYS A 836 -16.83 -23.90 38.10
N THR A 837 -16.06 -24.90 37.68
CA THR A 837 -15.86 -26.13 38.45
C THR A 837 -15.29 -25.83 39.82
N VAL A 838 -14.24 -25.03 39.93
CA VAL A 838 -13.66 -24.68 41.24
C VAL A 838 -14.64 -23.89 42.11
N ARG A 839 -15.45 -22.99 41.51
CA ARG A 839 -16.50 -22.26 42.24
C ARG A 839 -17.60 -23.16 42.78
N GLU A 840 -17.98 -24.19 42.03
CA GLU A 840 -19.00 -25.15 42.48
C GLU A 840 -18.42 -26.13 43.51
N LEU A 841 -17.17 -26.56 43.37
CA LEU A 841 -16.48 -27.34 44.41
C LEU A 841 -16.36 -26.57 45.73
N ASP A 842 -16.08 -25.25 45.68
CA ASP A 842 -16.07 -24.36 46.86
C ASP A 842 -17.45 -24.22 47.54
N ARG A 843 -18.54 -24.48 46.79
CA ARG A 843 -19.93 -24.30 47.23
C ARG A 843 -20.61 -25.58 47.66
N LEU A 844 -19.96 -26.73 47.46
CA LEU A 844 -20.49 -28.00 47.94
C LEU A 844 -20.80 -27.87 49.44
N PRO A 845 -22.04 -28.18 49.87
CA PRO A 845 -22.40 -28.06 51.26
C PRO A 845 -21.53 -28.99 52.10
N ALA A 846 -21.02 -28.52 53.23
CA ALA A 846 -20.41 -29.40 54.22
C ALA A 846 -21.53 -30.28 54.80
N GLU A 847 -21.59 -31.54 54.39
CA GLU A 847 -22.48 -32.51 55.00
C GLU A 847 -21.79 -33.04 56.26
N ASP A 848 -22.44 -32.88 57.43
CA ASP A 848 -21.93 -33.38 58.71
C ASP A 848 -21.61 -34.89 58.62
N GLU A 849 -22.30 -35.64 57.75
CA GLU A 849 -22.07 -37.07 57.50
C GLU A 849 -20.83 -37.35 56.64
N ALA A 850 -20.55 -36.57 55.60
CA ALA A 850 -19.36 -36.73 54.75
C ALA A 850 -18.06 -36.38 55.49
N ASP A 851 -18.09 -35.39 56.38
CA ASP A 851 -16.93 -35.03 57.21
C ASP A 851 -16.73 -36.00 58.41
N THR A 852 -17.77 -36.76 58.79
CA THR A 852 -17.69 -37.76 59.88
C THR A 852 -17.50 -39.19 59.39
N ALA A 853 -17.84 -39.50 58.14
CA ALA A 853 -17.70 -40.83 57.55
C ALA A 853 -16.28 -41.40 57.61
N PRO A 854 -15.19 -40.64 57.31
CA PRO A 854 -13.83 -41.17 57.42
C PRO A 854 -13.47 -41.61 58.84
N GLN A 855 -13.90 -40.85 59.86
CA GLN A 855 -13.65 -41.19 61.26
C GLN A 855 -14.48 -42.39 61.72
N PHE A 856 -15.73 -42.49 61.27
CA PHE A 856 -16.61 -43.62 61.55
C PHE A 856 -16.07 -44.91 60.91
N VAL A 857 -15.77 -44.89 59.62
CA VAL A 857 -15.23 -46.03 58.86
C VAL A 857 -13.91 -46.50 59.46
N TYR A 858 -13.00 -45.57 59.77
CA TYR A 858 -11.73 -45.93 60.39
C TYR A 858 -11.93 -46.61 61.75
N THR A 859 -12.86 -46.10 62.58
CA THR A 859 -13.12 -46.66 63.91
C THR A 859 -13.75 -48.06 63.83
N GLU A 860 -14.71 -48.26 62.93
CA GLU A 860 -15.41 -49.54 62.80
C GLU A 860 -14.57 -50.61 62.11
N LEU A 861 -13.78 -50.24 61.09
CA LEU A 861 -13.04 -51.21 60.28
C LEU A 861 -11.62 -51.50 60.76
N GLN A 862 -11.03 -50.63 61.58
CA GLN A 862 -9.67 -50.82 62.06
C GLN A 862 -9.53 -52.11 62.88
N GLY A 863 -8.69 -53.03 62.40
CA GLY A 863 -8.43 -54.31 63.05
C GLY A 863 -9.48 -55.39 62.78
N ILE A 864 -10.47 -55.15 61.92
CA ILE A 864 -11.39 -56.18 61.44
C ILE A 864 -10.64 -57.19 60.56
N ASN A 865 -10.89 -58.47 60.82
CA ASN A 865 -10.42 -59.56 59.97
C ASN A 865 -11.57 -60.08 59.08
N MET A 866 -11.58 -59.70 57.81
CA MET A 866 -12.62 -60.07 56.86
C MET A 866 -12.77 -61.58 56.65
N LYS A 867 -11.72 -62.38 56.91
CA LYS A 867 -11.84 -63.84 56.95
C LYS A 867 -12.76 -64.32 58.07
N ASN A 868 -12.67 -63.69 59.24
CA ASN A 868 -13.57 -63.97 60.37
C ASN A 868 -15.00 -63.51 60.05
N VAL A 869 -15.16 -62.34 59.41
CA VAL A 869 -16.48 -61.83 58.98
C VAL A 869 -17.16 -62.78 57.99
N ARG A 870 -16.41 -63.30 57.01
CA ARG A 870 -16.90 -64.32 56.06
C ARG A 870 -17.28 -65.64 56.75
N GLU A 871 -16.50 -66.06 57.76
CA GLU A 871 -16.82 -67.26 58.54
C GLU A 871 -18.10 -67.08 59.37
N ILE A 872 -18.26 -65.92 60.01
CA ILE A 872 -19.45 -65.56 60.79
C ILE A 872 -20.68 -65.45 59.88
N ALA A 873 -20.59 -64.74 58.75
CA ALA A 873 -21.65 -64.65 57.74
C ALA A 873 -22.02 -66.03 57.17
N GLY A 874 -21.02 -66.92 56.98
CA GLY A 874 -21.20 -68.29 56.56
C GLY A 874 -21.98 -69.14 57.58
N LYS A 875 -21.70 -68.99 58.87
CA LYS A 875 -22.42 -69.67 59.96
C LYS A 875 -23.85 -69.14 60.10
N LEU A 876 -24.05 -67.82 60.04
CA LEU A 876 -25.36 -67.18 60.19
C LEU A 876 -26.38 -67.54 59.08
N LYS A 877 -25.92 -68.01 57.91
CA LYS A 877 -26.81 -68.60 56.89
C LYS A 877 -27.59 -69.83 57.38
N THR A 878 -27.13 -70.50 58.43
CA THR A 878 -27.71 -71.77 58.94
C THR A 878 -28.67 -71.61 60.11
N TYR A 879 -28.85 -70.38 60.63
CA TYR A 879 -29.73 -70.10 61.77
C TYR A 879 -30.96 -69.28 61.34
N ASP A 880 -32.16 -69.77 61.73
CA ASP A 880 -33.44 -69.13 61.39
C ASP A 880 -33.86 -67.97 62.32
N ASN A 881 -33.14 -67.77 63.43
CA ASN A 881 -33.49 -66.80 64.48
C ASN A 881 -32.77 -65.44 64.36
N VAL A 882 -32.08 -65.19 63.25
CA VAL A 882 -31.37 -63.92 63.00
C VAL A 882 -32.25 -63.02 62.13
N ASP A 883 -32.33 -61.73 62.47
CA ASP A 883 -33.05 -60.73 61.67
C ASP A 883 -32.62 -60.81 60.20
N SER A 884 -33.60 -60.92 59.30
CA SER A 884 -33.34 -61.16 57.88
C SER A 884 -32.55 -60.02 57.23
N ARG A 885 -32.76 -58.78 57.69
CA ARG A 885 -32.09 -57.57 57.17
C ARG A 885 -30.64 -57.51 57.62
N VAL A 886 -30.37 -57.79 58.90
CA VAL A 886 -28.99 -57.87 59.43
C VAL A 886 -28.21 -58.99 58.73
N ARG A 887 -28.84 -60.15 58.51
CA ARG A 887 -28.23 -61.27 57.80
C ARG A 887 -27.92 -60.95 56.34
N GLU A 888 -28.85 -60.30 55.62
CA GLU A 888 -28.65 -59.92 54.22
C GLU A 888 -27.54 -58.88 54.06
N ASN A 889 -27.52 -57.85 54.92
CA ASN A 889 -26.50 -56.80 54.90
C ASN A 889 -25.11 -57.34 55.26
N LEU A 890 -25.02 -58.21 56.27
CA LEU A 890 -23.75 -58.84 56.65
C LEU A 890 -23.21 -59.79 55.56
N ILE A 891 -24.10 -60.50 54.85
CA ILE A 891 -23.73 -61.31 53.70
C ILE A 891 -23.25 -60.43 52.54
N ALA A 892 -23.88 -59.27 52.30
CA ALA A 892 -23.42 -58.30 51.31
C ALA A 892 -22.01 -57.79 51.67
N PHE A 893 -21.82 -57.31 52.90
CA PHE A 893 -20.53 -56.82 53.40
C PHE A 893 -19.43 -57.88 53.36
N SER A 894 -19.72 -59.14 53.67
CA SER A 894 -18.74 -60.24 53.61
C SER A 894 -18.16 -60.51 52.21
N LYS A 895 -18.82 -60.02 51.16
CA LYS A 895 -18.37 -60.16 49.77
C LYS A 895 -17.42 -59.04 49.32
N VAL A 896 -17.27 -57.98 50.10
CA VAL A 896 -16.28 -56.93 49.83
C VAL A 896 -14.88 -57.55 49.90
N ASP A 897 -14.04 -57.17 48.95
CA ASP A 897 -12.67 -57.65 48.85
C ASP A 897 -11.79 -57.06 49.94
N ASP A 898 -10.81 -57.83 50.42
CA ASP A 898 -9.93 -57.41 51.52
C ASP A 898 -9.10 -56.18 51.11
N LYS A 899 -8.67 -56.13 49.84
CA LYS A 899 -7.92 -55.00 49.29
C LYS A 899 -8.74 -53.71 49.30
N LYS A 900 -10.03 -53.76 48.94
CA LYS A 900 -10.91 -52.57 48.99
C LYS A 900 -11.07 -52.00 50.40
N ILE A 901 -11.02 -52.84 51.43
CA ILE A 901 -11.09 -52.40 52.82
C ILE A 901 -9.75 -51.78 53.26
N GLU A 902 -8.63 -52.36 52.83
CA GLU A 902 -7.30 -51.80 53.07
C GLU A 902 -7.14 -50.43 52.38
N ASP A 903 -7.51 -50.33 51.10
CA ASP A 903 -7.48 -49.09 50.31
C ASP A 903 -8.37 -48.01 50.98
N LEU A 904 -9.60 -48.35 51.40
CA LEU A 904 -10.52 -47.43 52.10
C LEU A 904 -9.97 -46.94 53.45
N LEU A 905 -9.27 -47.80 54.20
CA LEU A 905 -8.62 -47.41 55.46
C LEU A 905 -7.42 -46.49 55.24
N GLU A 906 -6.69 -46.67 54.13
CA GLU A 906 -5.63 -45.77 53.68
C GLU A 906 -6.20 -44.40 53.29
N ASP A 907 -7.32 -44.36 52.57
CA ASP A 907 -8.04 -43.13 52.24
C ASP A 907 -8.51 -42.39 53.50
N CYS A 908 -9.03 -43.10 54.50
CA CYS A 908 -9.42 -42.51 55.79
C CYS A 908 -8.21 -41.93 56.55
N ALA A 909 -7.04 -42.58 56.48
CA ALA A 909 -5.81 -42.06 57.06
C ALA A 909 -5.34 -40.80 56.31
N THR A 910 -5.43 -40.81 54.98
CA THR A 910 -5.04 -39.69 54.12
C THR A 910 -5.96 -38.48 54.30
N TYR A 911 -7.27 -38.71 54.45
CA TYR A 911 -8.24 -37.67 54.82
C TYR A 911 -7.81 -36.93 56.10
N ASN A 912 -7.45 -37.69 57.15
CA ASN A 912 -7.02 -37.12 58.43
C ASN A 912 -5.71 -36.33 58.32
N ASP A 913 -4.78 -36.75 57.47
CA ASP A 913 -3.55 -36.00 57.18
C ASP A 913 -3.86 -34.70 56.43
N PHE A 914 -4.74 -34.74 55.41
CA PHE A 914 -5.10 -33.56 54.64
C PHE A 914 -5.89 -32.53 55.45
N MET A 915 -6.77 -32.96 56.35
CA MET A 915 -7.54 -32.07 57.24
C MET A 915 -6.67 -31.24 58.19
N GLN A 916 -5.45 -31.70 58.51
CA GLN A 916 -4.50 -30.99 59.36
C GLN A 916 -3.66 -29.93 58.61
N LYS A 917 -3.78 -29.87 57.28
CA LYS A 917 -3.00 -28.97 56.42
C LYS A 917 -3.75 -27.65 56.12
N ASP A 918 -3.19 -26.88 55.19
CA ASP A 918 -3.71 -25.58 54.74
C ASP A 918 -5.11 -25.69 54.11
N LEU A 919 -5.85 -24.57 54.09
CA LEU A 919 -7.26 -24.52 53.67
C LEU A 919 -7.52 -25.17 52.30
N GLU A 920 -6.62 -24.98 51.34
CA GLU A 920 -6.74 -25.49 49.96
C GLU A 920 -6.58 -27.03 49.89
N ILE A 921 -5.81 -27.62 50.82
CA ILE A 921 -5.65 -29.07 50.95
C ILE A 921 -6.85 -29.67 51.70
N ARG A 922 -7.51 -28.90 52.57
CA ARG A 922 -8.77 -29.34 53.21
C ARG A 922 -9.92 -29.46 52.21
N GLN A 923 -9.92 -28.67 51.14
CA GLN A 923 -10.90 -28.82 50.06
C GLN A 923 -10.73 -30.16 49.32
N GLN A 924 -9.48 -30.56 49.05
CA GLN A 924 -9.20 -31.91 48.55
C GLN A 924 -9.63 -32.99 49.57
N ALA A 925 -9.38 -32.76 50.86
CA ALA A 925 -9.83 -33.68 51.92
C ALA A 925 -11.36 -33.84 51.91
N HIS A 926 -12.11 -32.76 51.72
CA HIS A 926 -13.57 -32.83 51.67
C HIS A 926 -14.07 -33.68 50.49
N LEU A 927 -13.46 -33.57 49.31
CA LEU A 927 -13.77 -34.44 48.16
C LEU A 927 -13.41 -35.91 48.43
N LEU A 928 -12.29 -36.16 49.12
CA LEU A 928 -11.94 -37.50 49.57
C LEU A 928 -12.96 -38.04 50.59
N GLY A 929 -13.46 -37.21 51.50
CA GLY A 929 -14.53 -37.57 52.44
C GLY A 929 -15.81 -37.96 51.72
N LEU A 930 -16.20 -37.22 50.67
CA LEU A 930 -17.33 -37.57 49.82
C LEU A 930 -17.10 -38.89 49.07
N SER A 931 -15.91 -39.12 48.51
CA SER A 931 -15.56 -40.40 47.87
C SER A 931 -15.62 -41.58 48.85
N ILE A 932 -15.05 -41.42 50.06
CA ILE A 932 -15.13 -42.41 51.16
C ILE A 932 -16.59 -42.68 51.54
N PHE A 933 -17.43 -41.64 51.63
CA PHE A 933 -18.84 -41.78 51.93
C PHE A 933 -19.57 -42.53 50.81
N GLY A 934 -19.31 -42.21 49.54
CA GLY A 934 -19.86 -42.90 48.37
C GLY A 934 -19.41 -44.35 48.21
N HIS A 935 -18.30 -44.75 48.83
CA HIS A 935 -17.73 -46.08 48.69
C HIS A 935 -18.70 -47.20 49.14
N GLU A 936 -18.80 -48.26 48.32
CA GLU A 936 -19.73 -49.39 48.52
C GLU A 936 -19.65 -49.98 49.95
N ALA A 937 -18.43 -50.16 50.46
CA ALA A 937 -18.22 -50.71 51.80
C ALA A 937 -18.72 -49.77 52.91
N THR A 938 -18.56 -48.46 52.75
CA THR A 938 -19.05 -47.44 53.69
C THR A 938 -20.57 -47.45 53.74
N GLN A 939 -21.24 -47.45 52.59
CA GLN A 939 -22.69 -47.55 52.49
C GLN A 939 -23.24 -48.86 53.10
N GLN A 940 -22.53 -49.97 52.93
CA GLN A 940 -22.90 -51.25 53.54
C GLN A 940 -22.74 -51.25 55.07
N ILE A 941 -21.77 -50.53 55.63
CA ILE A 941 -21.59 -50.40 57.08
C ILE A 941 -22.62 -49.44 57.68
N LEU A 942 -22.89 -48.31 57.02
CA LEU A 942 -23.92 -47.36 57.48
C LEU A 942 -25.32 -48.00 57.52
N THR A 943 -25.59 -48.97 56.62
CA THR A 943 -26.85 -49.73 56.60
C THR A 943 -26.89 -50.91 57.57
N LEU A 944 -25.75 -51.32 58.15
CA LEU A 944 -25.66 -52.24 59.29
C LEU A 944 -26.02 -51.48 60.58
N ASN A 945 -27.29 -51.13 60.73
CA ASN A 945 -27.77 -50.48 61.96
C ASN A 945 -27.62 -51.46 63.15
N LEU A 946 -26.62 -51.21 64.02
CA LEU A 946 -26.28 -52.07 65.18
C LEU A 946 -27.19 -51.84 66.40
N GLU A 947 -28.11 -50.87 66.36
CA GLU A 947 -29.07 -50.65 67.44
C GLU A 947 -30.29 -51.57 67.30
N SER A 948 -30.38 -52.59 68.16
CA SER A 948 -31.59 -53.43 68.24
C SER A 948 -32.74 -52.71 68.96
N GLU A 949 -33.98 -52.84 68.46
CA GLU A 949 -35.19 -52.37 69.17
C GLU A 949 -35.50 -53.20 70.45
N SER A 950 -34.71 -54.23 70.75
CA SER A 950 -34.84 -55.00 71.99
C SER A 950 -33.86 -54.49 73.06
N SER A 951 -34.40 -54.08 74.20
CA SER A 951 -33.68 -53.41 75.30
C SER A 951 -32.58 -54.22 76.02
N ASP A 952 -32.16 -55.38 75.50
CA ASP A 952 -31.23 -56.30 76.20
C ASP A 952 -29.84 -56.41 75.55
N PHE A 953 -29.57 -55.79 74.40
CA PHE A 953 -28.24 -55.84 73.77
C PHE A 953 -27.85 -54.48 73.19
N LYS A 954 -26.94 -53.79 73.89
CA LYS A 954 -26.12 -52.70 73.36
C LYS A 954 -24.69 -53.22 73.27
N SER A 955 -24.09 -53.23 72.09
CA SER A 955 -22.64 -53.32 71.95
C SER A 955 -22.14 -52.14 71.12
N GLU A 956 -20.96 -51.63 71.43
CA GLU A 956 -20.45 -50.38 70.86
C GLU A 956 -19.57 -50.61 69.62
N THR A 957 -19.27 -51.85 69.23
CA THR A 957 -18.47 -52.16 68.03
C THR A 957 -18.91 -53.45 67.31
N PHE A 958 -18.64 -53.54 66.00
CA PHE A 958 -18.94 -54.70 65.15
C PHE A 958 -18.32 -56.03 65.65
N LEU A 959 -17.14 -55.98 66.28
CA LEU A 959 -16.45 -57.15 66.85
C LEU A 959 -17.18 -57.73 68.07
N GLU A 960 -17.80 -56.91 68.92
CA GLU A 960 -18.55 -57.37 70.10
C GLU A 960 -19.83 -58.13 69.72
N MET A 961 -20.51 -57.72 68.64
CA MET A 961 -21.67 -58.45 68.12
C MET A 961 -21.30 -59.85 67.59
N GLY A 962 -20.13 -59.98 66.96
CA GLY A 962 -19.61 -61.28 66.49
C GLY A 962 -19.44 -62.28 67.63
N ASP A 963 -18.90 -61.83 68.77
CA ASP A 963 -18.70 -62.68 69.94
C ASP A 963 -20.00 -63.07 70.64
N ILE A 964 -21.04 -62.22 70.59
CA ILE A 964 -22.36 -62.51 71.18
C ILE A 964 -23.13 -63.56 70.38
N TYR A 965 -23.03 -63.54 69.04
CA TYR A 965 -23.71 -64.51 68.18
C TYR A 965 -22.93 -65.82 67.98
N VAL A 966 -21.60 -65.82 68.14
CA VAL A 966 -20.75 -67.03 67.98
C VAL A 966 -20.69 -67.88 69.26
N ASN A 967 -20.87 -67.29 70.46
CA ASN A 967 -20.81 -68.01 71.74
C ASN A 967 -22.16 -68.56 72.25
N LYS A 968 -23.19 -68.66 71.38
CA LYS A 968 -24.48 -69.29 71.71
C LYS A 968 -24.83 -70.46 70.80
#